data_AF-A0AAE3JP13-F1
#
_entry.id   AF-A0AAE3JP13-F1
#
_cell.length_a   1.000
_cell.length_b   1.000
_cell.length_c   1.000
_cell.angle_alpha   90.00
_cell.angle_beta   90.00
_cell.angle_gamma   90.00
#
_symmetry.space_group_name_H-M   'P 1'
#
loop_
_entity.id
_entity.type
_entity.pdbx_description
1 polymer ?
#
loop_
_entity_poly.entity_id
_entity_poly.type
_entity_poly.pdbx_seq_one_letter_code
_entity_poly.pdbx_strand_id
1 'polypeptide(L)'
;MKLKKVLSFALAATFLLSCGNDKSEKQTDSVKEKETVAFNYNVEQFADIKILRYQIPGWEQLTLKEQKLVYYLTQAGLAGRDIMWDQNYRHNLKIRKALEQVYTNYKGDKTSDDWKTFEVYLKRVWFSNGIHHHYSNDKLKPEFSSDYLKQLLAETNTNLEDEAFDVIFNDVDSKKVNQAKGVDNVALSAVNFYGPNVTNADVESFYKAKVSPNPEKPLSHGLNSQLVKENGVLKERVYKSGGLYGSAIDEIVKWLELAKGVAENEAQGNALGLLIEYYKTGDLQTWDDYNVAWTAATNGNVDYINSFIEVYNDPLGYRGSYENIVQINDFDMSQKMKVLSDNAQWFEDNSPLMDEHKKKNVVGVTYKVVNVAGEAGDASPSTPIGVNLPNANWIRAAVGSKSVSLGNIINAYNNAGSSGRLKEFVHDDEELKLEEEHGQLADKLHTALHEVIGHASGQLNPGVGETKETLKNYASTLEEGRADLVGLYYLYNPKLQELGLVKDWKAVGKAAYDGYIRNGLMTQLIRLNLGDHVEEAHMRNRQWVSAWAFEKGKADNVIEKVTRDGKTYFNIIDYDKLHDLFGQLLRETQRIKSEGDYAAVEALVEGYGVKVDQKNHAEVLERNKQFTSPPYSGFVNPVLVAEKNDAGEITTIKVTQPETFSSQMLEYGKNYSFLPEVN
;
A
#
# COMPACT_ATOMS: atom_id res chain seq x y z
N MET A 1 18.57 46.74 -69.92
CA MET A 1 18.70 46.54 -71.40
C MET A 1 20.16 46.21 -71.70
N LYS A 2 20.45 45.37 -72.73
CA LYS A 2 21.73 44.63 -72.95
C LYS A 2 21.93 43.46 -71.96
N LEU A 3 22.41 42.26 -72.34
CA LEU A 3 22.50 41.64 -73.69
C LEU A 3 22.43 40.09 -73.60
N LYS A 4 22.26 39.44 -74.77
CA LYS A 4 22.36 37.99 -75.08
C LYS A 4 23.80 37.46 -74.90
N LYS A 5 24.16 36.15 -74.92
CA LYS A 5 23.54 34.79 -74.80
C LYS A 5 24.71 33.78 -74.84
N VAL A 6 24.63 32.61 -74.17
CA VAL A 6 25.41 31.40 -74.52
C VAL A 6 24.55 30.11 -74.34
N LEU A 7 24.83 29.14 -75.21
CA LEU A 7 24.48 27.69 -75.36
C LEU A 7 24.29 26.86 -74.06
N SER A 8 23.82 25.59 -74.00
CA SER A 8 23.09 24.56 -74.82
C SER A 8 22.93 23.27 -73.93
N PHE A 9 22.38 22.07 -74.24
CA PHE A 9 21.74 21.38 -75.40
C PHE A 9 20.89 20.16 -74.93
N ALA A 10 20.12 19.51 -75.83
CA ALA A 10 19.40 18.20 -75.70
C ALA A 10 18.28 18.08 -74.61
N LEU A 11 17.14 17.35 -74.71
CA LEU A 11 16.49 16.37 -75.63
C LEU A 11 16.48 14.88 -75.15
N ALA A 12 15.35 14.19 -75.38
CA ALA A 12 14.94 12.81 -75.03
C ALA A 12 14.61 12.57 -73.53
N ALA A 13 13.43 12.13 -73.07
CA ALA A 13 12.16 11.60 -73.65
C ALA A 13 12.05 10.08 -73.93
N THR A 14 11.12 9.41 -73.23
CA THR A 14 10.48 8.09 -73.46
C THR A 14 9.38 7.94 -72.38
N PHE A 15 8.08 7.89 -72.73
CA PHE A 15 7.23 6.68 -72.87
C PHE A 15 6.92 5.94 -71.53
N LEU A 16 5.68 5.52 -71.20
CA LEU A 16 4.45 5.29 -71.99
C LEU A 16 3.16 5.59 -71.18
N LEU A 17 2.01 5.67 -71.87
CA LEU A 17 0.65 5.70 -71.29
C LEU A 17 0.05 4.28 -71.22
N SER A 18 -0.85 4.02 -70.25
CA SER A 18 -1.93 3.03 -70.39
C SER A 18 -3.09 3.35 -69.44
N CYS A 19 -4.31 2.98 -69.81
CA CYS A 19 -5.56 3.19 -69.03
C CYS A 19 -6.13 1.84 -68.56
N GLY A 20 -6.94 1.81 -67.50
CA GLY A 20 -7.64 0.58 -67.08
C GLY A 20 -8.47 0.64 -65.78
N ASN A 21 -9.73 1.05 -65.91
CA ASN A 21 -10.94 0.74 -65.11
C ASN A 21 -10.92 0.33 -63.60
N ASP A 22 -11.86 0.96 -62.90
CA ASP A 22 -12.78 0.38 -61.89
C ASP A 22 -12.25 -0.38 -60.65
N LYS A 23 -12.24 0.29 -59.49
CA LYS A 23 -13.28 0.09 -58.43
C LYS A 23 -13.07 0.93 -57.16
N SER A 24 -14.20 1.38 -56.60
CA SER A 24 -14.45 1.78 -55.20
C SER A 24 -13.37 2.59 -54.46
N GLU A 25 -13.65 3.86 -54.21
CA GLU A 25 -13.00 4.59 -53.13
C GLU A 25 -13.29 3.92 -51.79
N LYS A 26 -12.26 3.33 -51.16
CA LYS A 26 -12.25 3.12 -49.71
C LYS A 26 -11.53 4.30 -49.08
N GLN A 27 -12.27 5.10 -48.34
CA GLN A 27 -11.71 6.15 -47.50
C GLN A 27 -10.96 5.49 -46.33
N THR A 28 -9.64 5.34 -46.45
CA THR A 28 -8.79 4.93 -45.34
C THR A 28 -8.56 6.12 -44.43
N ASP A 29 -9.39 6.27 -43.41
CA ASP A 29 -9.09 7.16 -42.29
C ASP A 29 -7.77 6.71 -41.66
N SER A 30 -6.76 7.57 -41.75
CA SER A 30 -5.49 7.36 -41.08
C SER A 30 -5.68 7.60 -39.59
N VAL A 31 -5.92 6.50 -38.86
CA VAL A 31 -5.91 6.49 -37.40
C VAL A 31 -4.56 7.05 -36.94
N LYS A 32 -4.57 8.30 -36.47
CA LYS A 32 -3.45 8.83 -35.70
C LYS A 32 -3.37 8.03 -34.42
N GLU A 33 -2.35 7.20 -34.30
CA GLU A 33 -1.92 6.69 -33.02
C GLU A 33 -1.71 7.90 -32.09
N LYS A 34 -2.47 7.94 -30.99
CA LYS A 34 -2.16 8.88 -29.91
C LYS A 34 -0.91 8.33 -29.24
N GLU A 35 0.19 9.06 -29.29
CA GLU A 35 1.34 8.80 -28.42
C GLU A 35 0.85 8.82 -26.96
N THR A 36 0.75 7.64 -26.36
CA THR A 36 0.37 7.50 -24.96
C THR A 36 1.58 7.86 -24.10
N VAL A 37 1.67 9.14 -23.72
CA VAL A 37 2.65 9.63 -22.76
C VAL A 37 2.55 8.75 -21.50
N ALA A 38 3.67 8.10 -21.14
CA ALA A 38 3.71 7.20 -19.99
C ALA A 38 3.35 7.94 -18.69
N PHE A 39 2.58 7.30 -17.82
CA PHE A 39 2.15 7.90 -16.57
C PHE A 39 3.35 8.05 -15.62
N ASN A 40 3.70 9.29 -15.26
CA ASN A 40 4.79 9.54 -14.32
C ASN A 40 4.32 9.35 -12.87
N TYR A 41 4.63 8.18 -12.31
CA TYR A 41 4.36 7.83 -10.90
C TYR A 41 5.12 8.68 -9.88
N ASN A 42 6.14 9.46 -10.27
CA ASN A 42 6.92 10.31 -9.37
C ASN A 42 6.32 11.74 -9.32
N VAL A 43 6.32 12.35 -8.13
CA VAL A 43 5.92 13.74 -7.91
C VAL A 43 7.16 14.59 -7.57
N GLU A 44 7.77 14.34 -6.41
CA GLU A 44 8.94 15.07 -5.91
C GLU A 44 9.70 14.24 -4.86
N GLN A 45 10.87 14.72 -4.42
CA GLN A 45 11.69 14.12 -3.36
C GLN A 45 12.23 15.22 -2.44
N PHE A 46 12.24 14.97 -1.13
CA PHE A 46 12.79 15.88 -0.14
C PHE A 46 13.24 15.10 1.12
N ALA A 47 14.38 15.48 1.68
CA ALA A 47 15.00 14.78 2.82
C ALA A 47 15.03 13.25 2.64
N ASP A 48 14.36 12.53 3.53
CA ASP A 48 14.22 11.07 3.61
C ASP A 48 12.96 10.52 2.92
N ILE A 49 12.22 11.36 2.20
CA ILE A 49 10.89 11.07 1.65
C ILE A 49 10.83 11.25 0.12
N LYS A 50 10.14 10.31 -0.53
CA LYS A 50 9.77 10.36 -1.95
C LYS A 50 8.25 10.42 -2.11
N ILE A 51 7.75 11.42 -2.83
CA ILE A 51 6.32 11.54 -3.12
C ILE A 51 6.00 10.92 -4.48
N LEU A 52 5.00 10.04 -4.47
CA LEU A 52 4.49 9.28 -5.59
C LEU A 52 3.04 9.68 -5.91
N ARG A 53 2.51 9.21 -7.04
CA ARG A 53 1.10 9.35 -7.43
C ARG A 53 0.59 8.04 -8.02
N TYR A 54 -0.69 7.72 -7.79
CA TYR A 54 -1.32 6.51 -8.31
C TYR A 54 -2.50 6.84 -9.25
N GLN A 55 -2.89 5.87 -10.08
CA GLN A 55 -4.09 5.92 -10.93
C GLN A 55 -5.25 5.18 -10.25
N ILE A 56 -6.48 5.36 -10.75
CA ILE A 56 -7.65 4.55 -10.33
C ILE A 56 -8.09 3.65 -11.51
N PRO A 57 -7.43 2.50 -11.77
CA PRO A 57 -7.86 1.58 -12.81
C PRO A 57 -9.29 1.09 -12.54
N GLY A 58 -10.15 1.10 -13.56
CA GLY A 58 -11.55 0.71 -13.43
C GLY A 58 -12.53 1.86 -13.17
N TRP A 59 -12.08 3.11 -12.97
CA TRP A 59 -12.98 4.25 -12.74
C TRP A 59 -14.08 4.41 -13.80
N GLU A 60 -13.72 4.27 -15.08
CA GLU A 60 -14.65 4.36 -16.23
C GLU A 60 -15.56 3.13 -16.40
N GLN A 61 -15.39 2.08 -15.58
CA GLN A 61 -16.28 0.91 -15.53
C GLN A 61 -17.39 1.05 -14.46
N LEU A 62 -17.23 1.99 -13.52
CA LEU A 62 -18.23 2.32 -12.51
C LEU A 62 -19.41 3.09 -13.13
N THR A 63 -20.63 2.79 -12.72
CA THR A 63 -21.77 3.66 -13.02
C THR A 63 -21.65 4.98 -12.26
N LEU A 64 -22.36 6.02 -12.72
CA LEU A 64 -22.44 7.30 -12.03
C LEU A 64 -22.95 7.18 -10.57
N LYS A 65 -23.68 6.10 -10.21
CA LYS A 65 -24.09 5.83 -8.82
C LYS A 65 -22.88 5.41 -7.97
N GLU A 66 -22.09 4.45 -8.45
CA GLU A 66 -20.86 4.00 -7.77
C GLU A 66 -19.79 5.10 -7.73
N GLN A 67 -19.63 5.89 -8.81
CA GLN A 67 -18.74 7.05 -8.80
C GLN A 67 -19.14 8.09 -7.75
N LYS A 68 -20.45 8.33 -7.55
CA LYS A 68 -20.97 9.19 -6.47
C LYS A 68 -20.67 8.60 -5.10
N LEU A 69 -20.86 7.28 -4.92
CA LEU A 69 -20.54 6.58 -3.67
C LEU A 69 -19.06 6.75 -3.31
N VAL A 70 -18.15 6.46 -4.25
CA VAL A 70 -16.70 6.65 -4.07
C VAL A 70 -16.37 8.11 -3.73
N TYR A 71 -16.94 9.07 -4.47
CA TYR A 71 -16.74 10.50 -4.20
C TYR A 71 -17.18 10.87 -2.78
N TYR A 72 -18.41 10.53 -2.36
CA TYR A 72 -18.90 10.85 -1.01
C TYR A 72 -18.09 10.16 0.10
N LEU A 73 -17.63 8.92 -0.10
CA LEU A 73 -16.73 8.24 0.83
C LEU A 73 -15.37 8.94 0.92
N THR A 74 -14.79 9.38 -0.20
CA THR A 74 -13.52 10.14 -0.19
C THR A 74 -13.69 11.52 0.46
N GLN A 75 -14.83 12.18 0.29
CA GLN A 75 -15.15 13.42 1.02
C GLN A 75 -15.30 13.19 2.53
N ALA A 76 -15.97 12.10 2.95
CA ALA A 76 -16.05 11.70 4.36
C ALA A 76 -14.65 11.43 4.95
N GLY A 77 -13.82 10.70 4.21
CA GLY A 77 -12.42 10.44 4.57
C GLY A 77 -11.63 11.71 4.85
N LEU A 78 -11.59 12.60 3.86
CA LEU A 78 -10.85 13.86 3.94
C LEU A 78 -11.38 14.80 5.04
N ALA A 79 -12.69 14.79 5.34
CA ALA A 79 -13.26 15.62 6.41
C ALA A 79 -12.68 15.29 7.80
N GLY A 80 -12.26 14.04 8.04
CA GLY A 80 -11.57 13.65 9.27
C GLY A 80 -10.06 13.92 9.29
N ARG A 81 -9.45 14.49 8.23
CA ARG A 81 -7.98 14.67 8.14
C ARG A 81 -7.37 15.32 9.39
N ASP A 82 -7.97 16.40 9.88
CA ASP A 82 -7.44 17.14 11.04
C ASP A 82 -7.48 16.34 12.35
N ILE A 83 -8.33 15.31 12.44
CA ILE A 83 -8.38 14.40 13.60
C ILE A 83 -7.04 13.69 13.79
N MET A 84 -6.47 13.15 12.70
CA MET A 84 -5.18 12.47 12.75
C MET A 84 -4.03 13.42 13.13
N TRP A 85 -4.12 14.69 12.72
CA TRP A 85 -3.14 15.72 13.08
C TRP A 85 -3.16 16.01 14.58
N ASP A 86 -4.34 16.23 15.16
CA ASP A 86 -4.48 16.45 16.60
C ASP A 86 -4.12 15.20 17.42
N GLN A 87 -4.58 14.02 17.00
CA GLN A 87 -4.22 12.73 17.61
C GLN A 87 -2.70 12.52 17.64
N ASN A 88 -1.98 12.84 16.56
CA ASN A 88 -0.52 12.72 16.53
C ASN A 88 0.17 13.63 17.56
N TYR A 89 -0.30 14.86 17.79
CA TYR A 89 0.28 15.78 18.80
C TYR A 89 -0.59 17.03 19.02
N ARG A 90 -0.78 17.41 20.29
CA ARG A 90 -1.66 18.51 20.76
C ARG A 90 -1.43 19.92 20.16
N HIS A 91 -0.25 20.18 19.59
CA HIS A 91 0.08 21.48 18.98
C HIS A 91 0.16 21.43 17.44
N ASN A 92 -0.04 20.26 16.82
CA ASN A 92 0.13 20.06 15.37
C ASN A 92 -0.75 20.99 14.52
N LEU A 93 -2.00 21.25 14.90
CA LEU A 93 -2.90 22.11 14.12
C LEU A 93 -2.48 23.59 14.16
N LYS A 94 -2.13 24.12 15.34
CA LYS A 94 -1.55 25.48 15.50
C LYS A 94 -0.25 25.63 14.69
N ILE A 95 0.67 24.66 14.81
CA ILE A 95 1.95 24.67 14.07
C ILE A 95 1.72 24.58 12.56
N ARG A 96 0.94 23.60 12.08
CA ARG A 96 0.65 23.43 10.64
C ARG A 96 0.10 24.71 10.04
N LYS A 97 -0.93 25.28 10.64
CA LYS A 97 -1.63 26.47 10.15
C LYS A 97 -0.71 27.68 10.06
N ALA A 98 0.17 27.87 11.05
CA ALA A 98 1.16 28.94 11.00
C ALA A 98 2.21 28.74 9.89
N LEU A 99 2.75 27.53 9.75
CA LEU A 99 3.72 27.23 8.68
C LEU A 99 3.07 27.32 7.28
N GLU A 100 1.81 26.89 7.13
CA GLU A 100 1.00 27.06 5.92
C GLU A 100 0.79 28.54 5.57
N GLN A 101 0.42 29.37 6.55
CA GLN A 101 0.26 30.82 6.35
C GLN A 101 1.58 31.50 5.96
N VAL A 102 2.69 31.15 6.61
CA VAL A 102 4.03 31.62 6.21
C VAL A 102 4.32 31.21 4.75
N TYR A 103 4.06 29.95 4.39
CA TYR A 103 4.33 29.41 3.06
C TYR A 103 3.58 30.16 1.95
N THR A 104 2.28 30.43 2.13
CA THR A 104 1.47 31.16 1.15
C THR A 104 1.75 32.66 1.13
N ASN A 105 2.03 33.26 2.29
CA ASN A 105 2.04 34.71 2.44
C ASN A 105 3.42 35.33 2.20
N TYR A 106 4.52 34.65 2.53
CA TYR A 106 5.88 35.20 2.40
C TYR A 106 6.20 35.67 0.97
N LYS A 107 6.75 36.88 0.86
CA LYS A 107 7.11 37.57 -0.40
C LYS A 107 8.61 37.89 -0.52
N GLY A 108 9.42 37.49 0.46
CA GLY A 108 10.88 37.60 0.40
C GLY A 108 11.51 36.52 -0.47
N ASP A 109 12.83 36.36 -0.37
CA ASP A 109 13.59 35.46 -1.23
C ASP A 109 13.37 33.97 -0.88
N LYS A 110 12.62 33.28 -1.75
CA LYS A 110 12.39 31.84 -1.71
C LYS A 110 13.51 31.00 -2.36
N THR A 111 14.59 31.63 -2.82
CA THR A 111 15.79 30.97 -3.36
C THR A 111 16.96 30.89 -2.36
N SER A 112 16.81 31.54 -1.20
CA SER A 112 17.70 31.41 -0.03
C SER A 112 17.71 29.99 0.54
N ASP A 113 18.81 29.62 1.22
CA ASP A 113 18.94 28.26 1.78
C ASP A 113 18.08 28.06 3.04
N ASP A 114 17.95 29.08 3.90
CA ASP A 114 17.00 29.06 5.03
C ASP A 114 15.55 28.86 4.58
N TRP A 115 15.14 29.40 3.42
CA TRP A 115 13.82 29.12 2.86
C TRP A 115 13.67 27.66 2.43
N LYS A 116 14.71 27.08 1.81
CA LYS A 116 14.67 25.68 1.36
C LYS A 116 14.56 24.73 2.55
N THR A 117 15.28 24.98 3.63
CA THR A 117 15.18 24.15 4.84
C THR A 117 13.85 24.35 5.56
N PHE A 118 13.28 25.56 5.56
CA PHE A 118 11.90 25.82 5.99
C PHE A 118 10.87 25.02 5.16
N GLU A 119 10.96 25.07 3.82
CA GLU A 119 10.05 24.34 2.93
C GLU A 119 10.18 22.83 3.08
N VAL A 120 11.40 22.29 3.20
CA VAL A 120 11.63 20.87 3.48
C VAL A 120 11.03 20.46 4.83
N TYR A 121 11.17 21.27 5.88
CA TYR A 121 10.56 20.99 7.18
C TYR A 121 9.04 20.96 7.10
N LEU A 122 8.40 21.96 6.47
CA LEU A 122 6.94 21.97 6.27
C LEU A 122 6.48 20.75 5.45
N LYS A 123 7.22 20.35 4.42
CA LYS A 123 6.91 19.13 3.66
C LYS A 123 7.03 17.85 4.50
N ARG A 124 8.02 17.73 5.39
CA ARG A 124 8.13 16.60 6.35
C ARG A 124 7.00 16.61 7.39
N VAL A 125 6.55 17.80 7.82
CA VAL A 125 5.39 17.98 8.72
C VAL A 125 4.09 17.57 8.04
N TRP A 126 3.85 17.99 6.80
CA TRP A 126 2.73 17.50 5.98
C TRP A 126 2.77 15.99 5.76
N PHE A 127 3.93 15.43 5.44
CA PHE A 127 4.07 14.00 5.17
C PHE A 127 3.84 13.13 6.41
N SER A 128 4.21 13.61 7.59
CA SER A 128 4.10 12.84 8.83
C SER A 128 2.82 13.12 9.62
N ASN A 129 1.89 13.91 9.05
CA ASN A 129 0.69 14.43 9.73
C ASN A 129 1.03 15.07 11.11
N GLY A 130 2.16 15.76 11.22
CA GLY A 130 2.66 16.34 12.47
C GLY A 130 4.17 16.58 12.55
N ILE A 131 4.65 17.12 13.68
CA ILE A 131 6.07 17.48 13.90
C ILE A 131 7.00 16.31 14.25
N HIS A 132 6.56 15.06 14.11
CA HIS A 132 7.34 13.86 14.41
C HIS A 132 7.44 12.97 13.18
N HIS A 133 8.60 12.35 12.97
CA HIS A 133 8.85 11.50 11.81
C HIS A 133 7.93 10.27 11.82
N HIS A 134 7.10 10.13 10.78
CA HIS A 134 6.10 9.06 10.60
C HIS A 134 6.57 7.66 11.06
N TYR A 135 7.75 7.20 10.58
CA TYR A 135 8.31 5.88 10.91
C TYR A 135 9.01 5.81 12.27
N SER A 136 10.14 6.52 12.47
CA SER A 136 10.94 6.40 13.70
C SER A 136 10.29 7.01 14.95
N ASN A 137 9.21 7.78 14.79
CA ASN A 137 8.49 8.54 15.81
C ASN A 137 9.29 9.70 16.45
N ASP A 138 10.53 9.97 16.06
CA ASP A 138 11.34 11.03 16.66
C ASP A 138 10.91 12.43 16.17
N LYS A 139 11.01 13.45 17.02
CA LYS A 139 10.62 14.82 16.67
C LYS A 139 11.52 15.37 15.55
N LEU A 140 10.90 15.93 14.51
CA LEU A 140 11.57 16.55 13.37
C LEU A 140 12.39 17.74 13.86
N LYS A 141 13.68 17.78 13.52
CA LYS A 141 14.54 18.93 13.81
C LYS A 141 14.55 19.90 12.62
N PRO A 142 14.35 21.21 12.83
CA PRO A 142 14.46 22.20 11.75
C PRO A 142 15.93 22.46 11.38
N GLU A 143 16.17 22.69 10.09
CA GLU A 143 17.49 23.07 9.54
C GLU A 143 17.56 24.59 9.24
N PHE A 144 16.79 25.38 9.99
CA PHE A 144 16.78 26.84 9.99
C PHE A 144 16.73 27.34 11.44
N SER A 145 17.15 28.59 11.68
CA SER A 145 17.19 29.15 13.04
C SER A 145 15.81 29.55 13.58
N SER A 146 15.66 29.56 14.91
CA SER A 146 14.43 30.06 15.54
C SER A 146 14.18 31.55 15.25
N ASP A 147 15.24 32.34 15.06
CA ASP A 147 15.13 33.76 14.73
C ASP A 147 14.69 33.98 13.28
N TYR A 148 15.08 33.10 12.35
CA TYR A 148 14.52 33.08 10.99
C TYR A 148 13.02 32.77 11.00
N LEU A 149 12.55 31.82 11.81
CA LEU A 149 11.11 31.58 11.93
C LEU A 149 10.37 32.79 12.52
N LYS A 150 10.93 33.46 13.53
CA LYS A 150 10.36 34.72 14.07
C LYS A 150 10.27 35.81 13.00
N GLN A 151 11.29 35.95 12.15
CA GLN A 151 11.28 36.86 11.00
C GLN A 151 10.14 36.49 10.02
N LEU A 152 10.05 35.22 9.60
CA LEU A 152 9.01 34.75 8.69
C LEU A 152 7.58 34.98 9.23
N LEU A 153 7.37 34.71 10.53
CA LEU A 153 6.10 34.96 11.21
C LEU A 153 5.75 36.45 11.20
N ALA A 154 6.70 37.32 11.55
CA ALA A 154 6.51 38.77 11.56
C ALA A 154 6.25 39.35 10.15
N GLU A 155 7.03 38.96 9.14
CA GLU A 155 6.87 39.43 7.76
C GLU A 155 5.55 38.97 7.11
N THR A 156 4.94 37.89 7.60
CA THR A 156 3.67 37.37 7.10
C THR A 156 2.46 37.71 7.96
N ASN A 157 2.67 38.41 9.08
CA ASN A 157 1.66 38.69 10.11
C ASN A 157 0.96 37.40 10.59
N THR A 158 1.76 36.35 10.83
CA THR A 158 1.33 35.03 11.31
C THR A 158 1.64 34.90 12.80
N ASN A 159 0.69 34.44 13.61
CA ASN A 159 0.95 34.11 15.02
C ASN A 159 1.40 32.64 15.15
N LEU A 160 2.54 32.43 15.80
CA LEU A 160 2.90 31.16 16.42
C LEU A 160 3.68 31.46 17.70
N GLU A 161 2.97 31.47 18.82
CA GLU A 161 3.50 31.80 20.15
C GLU A 161 3.41 30.61 21.13
N ASP A 162 4.04 30.76 22.29
CA ASP A 162 4.07 29.82 23.43
C ASP A 162 4.71 28.45 23.11
N GLU A 163 4.33 27.40 23.86
CA GLU A 163 4.84 26.02 23.73
C GLU A 163 4.85 25.50 22.28
N ALA A 164 3.88 25.92 21.46
CA ALA A 164 3.77 25.52 20.05
C ALA A 164 4.89 26.10 19.17
N PHE A 165 5.47 27.25 19.54
CA PHE A 165 6.71 27.75 18.94
C PHE A 165 7.92 27.03 19.53
N ASP A 166 8.05 27.02 20.86
CA ASP A 166 9.25 26.53 21.55
C ASP A 166 9.54 25.06 21.26
N VAL A 167 8.49 24.23 21.11
CA VAL A 167 8.62 22.79 20.86
C VAL A 167 9.12 22.46 19.44
N ILE A 168 9.21 23.44 18.53
CA ILE A 168 9.90 23.25 17.25
C ILE A 168 11.43 23.20 17.43
N PHE A 169 11.96 23.84 18.48
CA PHE A 169 13.42 24.05 18.66
C PHE A 169 14.02 23.44 19.94
N ASN A 170 13.20 23.11 20.96
CA ASN A 170 13.65 22.47 22.20
C ASN A 170 13.66 20.93 22.12
N ASP A 171 14.01 20.23 23.21
CA ASP A 171 13.96 18.75 23.31
C ASP A 171 12.71 18.20 24.04
N VAL A 172 11.71 19.03 24.34
CA VAL A 172 10.41 18.59 24.93
C VAL A 172 9.62 17.78 23.89
N ASP A 173 8.85 16.79 24.33
CA ASP A 173 8.00 15.95 23.45
C ASP A 173 8.79 15.36 22.27
N SER A 174 10.02 14.92 22.54
CA SER A 174 11.01 14.50 21.54
C SER A 174 10.67 13.21 20.78
N LYS A 175 9.62 12.48 21.18
CA LYS A 175 9.12 11.29 20.47
C LYS A 175 7.60 11.21 20.52
N LYS A 176 6.96 10.91 19.39
CA LYS A 176 5.50 10.73 19.26
C LYS A 176 5.01 9.57 20.12
N VAL A 177 5.63 8.41 19.91
CA VAL A 177 5.31 7.15 20.60
C VAL A 177 6.60 6.58 21.19
N ASN A 178 6.58 6.35 22.49
CA ASN A 178 7.68 5.77 23.25
C ASN A 178 7.32 4.35 23.69
N GLN A 179 8.26 3.42 23.51
CA GLN A 179 8.13 2.00 23.85
C GLN A 179 9.35 1.51 24.65
N ALA A 180 10.12 2.42 25.25
CA ALA A 180 11.32 2.08 26.00
C ALA A 180 10.98 1.23 27.25
N LYS A 181 11.84 0.27 27.57
CA LYS A 181 11.59 -0.65 28.69
C LYS A 181 11.86 0.01 30.03
N GLY A 182 10.88 -0.02 30.93
CA GLY A 182 11.03 0.42 32.33
C GLY A 182 10.85 1.92 32.55
N VAL A 183 10.24 2.63 31.60
CA VAL A 183 9.80 4.02 31.74
C VAL A 183 8.28 4.11 31.64
N ASP A 184 7.72 5.29 31.96
CA ASP A 184 6.30 5.55 31.69
C ASP A 184 6.14 5.94 30.21
N ASN A 185 5.63 5.01 29.42
CA ASN A 185 5.53 5.18 27.97
C ASN A 185 4.45 6.22 27.59
N VAL A 186 3.37 6.32 28.36
CA VAL A 186 2.32 7.33 28.18
C VAL A 186 2.86 8.73 28.46
N ALA A 187 3.44 8.96 29.65
CA ALA A 187 3.93 10.28 30.04
C ALA A 187 5.20 10.74 29.28
N LEU A 188 5.84 9.84 28.51
CA LEU A 188 6.98 10.14 27.64
C LEU A 188 6.66 9.99 26.14
N SER A 189 5.38 9.94 25.77
CA SER A 189 4.90 9.98 24.38
C SER A 189 4.19 11.31 24.12
N ALA A 190 4.50 11.97 23.01
CA ALA A 190 3.81 13.19 22.60
C ALA A 190 2.38 12.96 22.07
N VAL A 191 2.03 11.71 21.70
CA VAL A 191 0.74 11.37 21.08
C VAL A 191 -0.46 11.77 21.94
N ASN A 192 -1.43 12.47 21.36
CA ASN A 192 -2.53 13.14 22.06
C ASN A 192 -3.68 12.20 22.47
N PHE A 193 -3.46 10.89 22.49
CA PHE A 193 -4.39 9.90 23.04
C PHE A 193 -4.57 10.01 24.57
N TYR A 194 -3.69 10.77 25.22
CA TYR A 194 -3.63 10.94 26.66
C TYR A 194 -3.43 12.41 27.03
N GLY A 195 -4.10 12.87 28.09
CA GLY A 195 -3.78 14.17 28.69
C GLY A 195 -2.42 14.13 29.41
N PRO A 196 -1.67 15.25 29.48
CA PRO A 196 -0.27 15.29 29.92
C PRO A 196 -0.01 14.93 31.40
N ASN A 197 -1.05 14.62 32.17
CA ASN A 197 -0.97 14.19 33.58
C ASN A 197 -1.44 12.73 33.78
N VAL A 198 -1.49 11.95 32.70
CA VAL A 198 -1.84 10.51 32.68
C VAL A 198 -0.54 9.70 32.54
N THR A 199 -0.50 8.55 33.21
CA THR A 199 0.64 7.62 33.30
C THR A 199 0.24 6.22 32.82
N ASN A 200 1.19 5.33 32.54
CA ASN A 200 0.90 3.91 32.26
C ASN A 200 -0.02 3.30 33.32
N ALA A 201 0.28 3.54 34.59
CA ALA A 201 -0.46 2.99 35.72
C ALA A 201 -1.91 3.50 35.81
N ASP A 202 -2.17 4.74 35.40
CA ASP A 202 -3.54 5.27 35.28
C ASP A 202 -4.34 4.50 34.23
N VAL A 203 -3.74 4.28 33.06
CA VAL A 203 -4.39 3.67 31.89
C VAL A 203 -4.69 2.20 32.15
N GLU A 204 -3.68 1.46 32.62
CA GLU A 204 -3.82 0.06 33.01
C GLU A 204 -4.92 -0.11 34.09
N SER A 205 -4.92 0.73 35.12
CA SER A 205 -5.91 0.67 36.20
C SER A 205 -7.32 1.01 35.71
N PHE A 206 -7.45 2.00 34.82
CA PHE A 206 -8.73 2.45 34.27
C PHE A 206 -9.39 1.38 33.39
N TYR A 207 -8.66 0.80 32.43
CA TYR A 207 -9.24 -0.23 31.55
C TYR A 207 -9.37 -1.59 32.22
N LYS A 208 -8.52 -1.95 33.18
CA LYS A 208 -8.69 -3.15 34.02
C LYS A 208 -9.97 -3.12 34.87
N ALA A 209 -10.54 -1.94 35.12
CA ALA A 209 -11.83 -1.76 35.79
C ALA A 209 -13.04 -1.78 34.83
N LYS A 210 -12.83 -1.77 33.51
CA LYS A 210 -13.89 -1.91 32.51
C LYS A 210 -14.30 -3.38 32.39
N VAL A 211 -15.60 -3.63 32.19
CA VAL A 211 -16.16 -4.96 31.95
C VAL A 211 -17.10 -4.86 30.75
N SER A 212 -16.86 -5.68 29.72
CA SER A 212 -17.74 -5.75 28.55
C SER A 212 -19.07 -6.44 28.91
N PRO A 213 -20.22 -6.03 28.32
CA PRO A 213 -21.52 -6.64 28.63
C PRO A 213 -21.59 -8.15 28.36
N ASN A 214 -20.79 -8.66 27.41
CA ASN A 214 -20.57 -10.08 27.17
C ASN A 214 -19.06 -10.40 27.17
N PRO A 215 -18.54 -11.24 28.08
CA PRO A 215 -17.15 -11.67 28.08
C PRO A 215 -16.70 -12.45 26.83
N GLU A 216 -17.62 -13.11 26.11
CA GLU A 216 -17.34 -13.81 24.84
C GLU A 216 -17.26 -12.83 23.64
N LYS A 217 -17.75 -11.61 23.82
CA LYS A 217 -17.75 -10.52 22.84
C LYS A 217 -17.21 -9.24 23.47
N PRO A 218 -15.92 -9.20 23.84
CA PRO A 218 -15.33 -8.06 24.51
C PRO A 218 -15.27 -6.84 23.59
N LEU A 219 -15.81 -5.71 24.06
CA LEU A 219 -15.75 -4.43 23.37
C LEU A 219 -14.32 -3.85 23.39
N SER A 220 -13.97 -3.13 22.33
CA SER A 220 -12.70 -2.41 22.17
C SER A 220 -12.63 -1.15 23.07
N HIS A 221 -12.64 -1.33 24.39
CA HIS A 221 -12.63 -0.24 25.38
C HIS A 221 -11.45 0.72 25.15
N GLY A 222 -11.76 2.01 25.01
CA GLY A 222 -10.77 3.07 24.80
C GLY A 222 -10.49 3.44 23.34
N LEU A 223 -10.87 2.61 22.37
CA LEU A 223 -10.57 2.77 20.94
C LEU A 223 -10.84 4.18 20.39
N ASN A 224 -11.97 4.77 20.80
CA ASN A 224 -12.49 6.04 20.29
C ASN A 224 -12.48 7.16 21.33
N SER A 225 -11.44 7.25 22.18
CA SER A 225 -11.36 8.33 23.17
C SER A 225 -9.95 8.75 23.60
N GLN A 226 -9.79 10.06 23.84
CA GLN A 226 -8.66 10.57 24.61
C GLN A 226 -8.94 10.37 26.10
N LEU A 227 -8.00 9.80 26.86
CA LEU A 227 -8.14 9.70 28.32
C LEU A 227 -7.44 10.89 28.99
N VAL A 228 -8.19 11.67 29.77
CA VAL A 228 -7.67 12.83 30.50
C VAL A 228 -7.82 12.65 32.01
N LYS A 229 -7.04 13.41 32.78
CA LYS A 229 -7.12 13.47 34.25
C LYS A 229 -7.61 14.85 34.69
N GLU A 230 -8.93 15.01 34.79
CA GLU A 230 -9.58 16.25 35.23
C GLU A 230 -9.70 16.26 36.76
N ASN A 231 -9.09 17.24 37.45
CA ASN A 231 -9.13 17.36 38.91
C ASN A 231 -8.71 16.08 39.68
N GLY A 232 -7.80 15.28 39.10
CA GLY A 232 -7.35 14.00 39.65
C GLY A 232 -8.20 12.78 39.26
N VAL A 233 -9.32 12.97 38.55
CA VAL A 233 -10.22 11.89 38.10
C VAL A 233 -9.97 11.58 36.63
N LEU A 234 -9.84 10.28 36.31
CA LEU A 234 -9.67 9.79 34.94
C LEU A 234 -11.01 9.75 34.20
N LYS A 235 -11.03 10.23 32.95
CA LYS A 235 -12.24 10.42 32.15
C LYS A 235 -11.94 10.31 30.65
N GLU A 236 -12.79 9.60 29.92
CA GLU A 236 -12.72 9.51 28.45
C GLU A 236 -13.42 10.71 27.79
N ARG A 237 -12.70 11.42 26.92
CA ARG A 237 -13.25 12.37 25.95
C ARG A 237 -13.50 11.59 24.66
N VAL A 238 -14.72 11.07 24.51
CA VAL A 238 -15.12 10.22 23.38
C VAL A 238 -15.17 11.03 22.08
N TYR A 239 -14.63 10.45 21.01
CA TYR A 239 -14.61 10.99 19.66
C TYR A 239 -15.98 10.79 19.00
N LYS A 240 -16.80 11.84 18.92
CA LYS A 240 -18.16 11.79 18.34
C LYS A 240 -18.75 13.16 18.06
N SER A 241 -19.87 13.19 17.34
CA SER A 241 -20.76 14.36 17.24
C SER A 241 -21.07 14.95 18.62
N GLY A 242 -20.89 16.26 18.78
CA GLY A 242 -21.00 16.97 20.08
C GLY A 242 -19.99 16.55 21.16
N GLY A 243 -19.02 15.68 20.84
CA GLY A 243 -17.91 15.27 21.71
C GLY A 243 -16.57 15.85 21.27
N LEU A 244 -15.48 15.16 21.59
CA LEU A 244 -14.16 15.51 21.06
C LEU A 244 -14.16 15.24 19.53
N TYR A 245 -13.53 16.13 18.77
CA TYR A 245 -13.53 16.15 17.30
C TYR A 245 -14.91 16.30 16.62
N GLY A 246 -15.96 16.66 17.37
CA GLY A 246 -17.33 16.72 16.87
C GLY A 246 -17.52 17.53 15.58
N SER A 247 -16.86 18.68 15.42
CA SER A 247 -17.00 19.52 14.23
C SER A 247 -16.45 18.90 12.94
N ALA A 248 -15.44 18.03 13.02
CA ALA A 248 -15.00 17.22 11.89
C ALA A 248 -15.94 16.03 11.67
N ILE A 249 -16.34 15.36 12.77
CA ILE A 249 -17.21 14.18 12.72
C ILE A 249 -18.61 14.50 12.15
N ASP A 250 -19.14 15.69 12.41
CA ASP A 250 -20.41 16.14 11.83
C ASP A 250 -20.33 16.29 10.29
N GLU A 251 -19.18 16.71 9.75
CA GLU A 251 -18.92 16.73 8.31
C GLU A 251 -18.68 15.31 7.75
N ILE A 252 -17.98 14.42 8.47
CA ILE A 252 -17.89 12.99 8.10
C ILE A 252 -19.30 12.39 7.97
N VAL A 253 -20.14 12.55 8.99
CA VAL A 253 -21.53 12.06 9.05
C VAL A 253 -22.37 12.59 7.88
N LYS A 254 -22.26 13.88 7.57
CA LYS A 254 -22.95 14.52 6.44
C LYS A 254 -22.58 13.89 5.09
N TRP A 255 -21.31 13.53 4.88
CA TRP A 255 -20.88 12.82 3.67
C TRP A 255 -21.27 11.33 3.68
N LEU A 256 -21.26 10.67 4.84
CA LEU A 256 -21.71 9.28 4.98
C LEU A 256 -23.23 9.11 4.76
N GLU A 257 -24.08 10.04 5.18
CA GLU A 257 -25.52 10.00 4.88
C GLU A 257 -25.76 10.16 3.36
N LEU A 258 -24.95 10.95 2.65
CA LEU A 258 -24.98 11.04 1.19
C LEU A 258 -24.49 9.74 0.52
N ALA A 259 -23.40 9.14 1.02
CA ALA A 259 -22.89 7.84 0.56
C ALA A 259 -23.97 6.74 0.73
N LYS A 260 -24.61 6.68 1.90
CA LYS A 260 -25.72 5.77 2.21
C LYS A 260 -26.91 5.94 1.26
N GLY A 261 -27.24 7.19 0.89
CA GLY A 261 -28.26 7.49 -0.12
C GLY A 261 -27.96 6.97 -1.53
N VAL A 262 -26.70 6.64 -1.84
CA VAL A 262 -26.26 6.02 -3.10
C VAL A 262 -25.61 4.64 -2.92
N ALA A 263 -25.80 3.99 -1.76
CA ALA A 263 -25.27 2.65 -1.50
C ALA A 263 -25.74 1.64 -2.56
N GLU A 264 -24.83 0.77 -3.00
CA GLU A 264 -25.04 -0.21 -4.06
C GLU A 264 -26.16 -1.20 -3.72
N ASN A 265 -26.18 -1.66 -2.46
CA ASN A 265 -27.08 -2.66 -1.93
C ASN A 265 -27.44 -2.39 -0.45
N GLU A 266 -28.47 -3.08 0.04
CA GLU A 266 -29.02 -2.88 1.39
C GLU A 266 -28.01 -3.18 2.51
N ALA A 267 -27.16 -4.21 2.36
CA ALA A 267 -26.16 -4.56 3.38
C ALA A 267 -25.11 -3.44 3.56
N GLN A 268 -24.61 -2.89 2.44
CA GLN A 268 -23.69 -1.74 2.45
C GLN A 268 -24.38 -0.49 3.03
N GLY A 269 -25.66 -0.24 2.69
CA GLY A 269 -26.45 0.87 3.26
C GLY A 269 -26.73 0.74 4.76
N ASN A 270 -26.91 -0.48 5.25
CA ASN A 270 -27.10 -0.78 6.68
C ASN A 270 -25.78 -0.64 7.46
N ALA A 271 -24.66 -1.11 6.91
CA ALA A 271 -23.33 -0.88 7.49
C ALA A 271 -22.99 0.62 7.57
N LEU A 272 -23.22 1.38 6.49
CA LEU A 272 -23.10 2.85 6.52
C LEU A 272 -24.01 3.48 7.59
N GLY A 273 -25.24 2.96 7.76
CA GLY A 273 -26.16 3.39 8.81
C GLY A 273 -25.61 3.19 10.24
N LEU A 274 -24.97 2.06 10.51
CA LEU A 274 -24.35 1.75 11.81
C LEU A 274 -23.09 2.61 12.05
N LEU A 275 -22.26 2.83 11.03
CA LEU A 275 -21.09 3.73 11.14
C LEU A 275 -21.49 5.17 11.46
N ILE A 276 -22.56 5.65 10.83
CA ILE A 276 -23.15 6.97 11.09
C ILE A 276 -23.67 7.06 12.54
N GLU A 277 -24.37 6.03 13.03
CA GLU A 277 -24.88 6.02 14.40
C GLU A 277 -23.76 5.92 15.43
N TYR A 278 -22.70 5.15 15.14
CA TYR A 278 -21.48 5.13 15.93
C TYR A 278 -20.83 6.52 16.02
N TYR A 279 -20.67 7.25 14.90
CA TYR A 279 -20.13 8.61 14.93
C TYR A 279 -21.02 9.62 15.69
N LYS A 280 -22.34 9.40 15.73
CA LYS A 280 -23.29 10.21 16.53
C LYS A 280 -23.24 9.87 18.03
N THR A 281 -23.11 8.60 18.38
CA THR A 281 -23.25 8.10 19.77
C THR A 281 -21.92 7.90 20.51
N GLY A 282 -20.86 7.54 19.79
CA GLY A 282 -19.58 7.04 20.31
C GLY A 282 -19.66 5.63 20.92
N ASP A 283 -20.73 4.86 20.67
CA ASP A 283 -20.99 3.59 21.35
C ASP A 283 -20.21 2.42 20.74
N LEU A 284 -19.39 1.75 21.56
CA LEU A 284 -18.54 0.63 21.14
C LEU A 284 -19.32 -0.65 20.81
N GLN A 285 -20.57 -0.81 21.28
CA GLN A 285 -21.43 -1.90 20.79
C GLN A 285 -21.88 -1.61 19.36
N THR A 286 -22.25 -0.36 19.04
CA THR A 286 -22.59 0.05 17.67
C THR A 286 -21.39 -0.07 16.73
N TRP A 287 -20.16 0.12 17.23
CA TRP A 287 -18.92 -0.17 16.51
C TRP A 287 -18.75 -1.66 16.18
N ASP A 288 -18.92 -2.54 17.17
CA ASP A 288 -18.82 -3.98 16.96
C ASP A 288 -19.94 -4.48 16.01
N ASP A 289 -21.17 -3.97 16.16
CA ASP A 289 -22.31 -4.27 15.27
C ASP A 289 -22.06 -3.76 13.84
N TYR A 290 -21.47 -2.56 13.69
CA TYR A 290 -21.00 -2.04 12.40
C TYR A 290 -20.00 -3.00 11.75
N ASN A 291 -18.98 -3.45 12.49
CA ASN A 291 -17.94 -4.32 11.94
C ASN A 291 -18.53 -5.68 11.51
N VAL A 292 -19.44 -6.27 12.28
CA VAL A 292 -20.18 -7.48 11.88
C VAL A 292 -20.93 -7.26 10.57
N ALA A 293 -21.68 -6.15 10.44
CA ALA A 293 -22.43 -5.83 9.23
C ALA A 293 -21.52 -5.54 8.02
N TRP A 294 -20.43 -4.79 8.22
CA TRP A 294 -19.47 -4.45 7.17
C TRP A 294 -18.71 -5.68 6.67
N THR A 295 -18.27 -6.58 7.55
CA THR A 295 -17.60 -7.84 7.14
C THR A 295 -18.54 -8.71 6.30
N ALA A 296 -19.82 -8.81 6.67
CA ALA A 296 -20.82 -9.54 5.90
C ALA A 296 -21.19 -8.88 4.56
N ALA A 297 -21.03 -7.55 4.44
CA ALA A 297 -21.27 -6.78 3.21
C ALA A 297 -20.12 -6.97 2.20
N THR A 298 -20.07 -8.13 1.54
CA THR A 298 -19.03 -8.50 0.55
C THR A 298 -19.40 -8.19 -0.90
N ASN A 299 -20.70 -8.01 -1.18
CA ASN A 299 -21.24 -7.67 -2.50
C ASN A 299 -21.10 -6.16 -2.80
N GLY A 300 -20.65 -5.84 -4.01
CA GLY A 300 -20.46 -4.47 -4.49
C GLY A 300 -19.14 -4.30 -5.23
N ASN A 301 -19.03 -3.16 -5.91
CA ASN A 301 -17.82 -2.67 -6.58
C ASN A 301 -17.05 -1.65 -5.74
N VAL A 302 -17.65 -1.10 -4.69
CA VAL A 302 -17.04 -0.14 -3.76
C VAL A 302 -16.99 -0.73 -2.35
N ASP A 303 -15.85 -0.59 -1.69
CA ASP A 303 -15.66 -0.89 -0.27
C ASP A 303 -14.88 0.26 0.40
N TYR A 304 -14.89 0.32 1.72
CA TYR A 304 -14.27 1.41 2.44
C TYR A 304 -13.83 1.04 3.85
N ILE A 305 -12.81 1.74 4.30
CA ILE A 305 -12.43 1.89 5.70
C ILE A 305 -12.61 3.38 6.03
N ASN A 306 -13.24 3.70 7.16
CA ASN A 306 -13.43 5.08 7.65
C ASN A 306 -13.73 5.05 9.16
N SER A 307 -12.71 5.04 10.02
CA SER A 307 -12.92 5.15 11.48
C SER A 307 -11.62 5.30 12.30
N PHE A 308 -11.73 5.11 13.61
CA PHE A 308 -10.61 4.84 14.52
C PHE A 308 -10.25 3.35 14.43
N ILE A 309 -9.20 2.99 13.68
CA ILE A 309 -8.93 1.61 13.27
C ILE A 309 -7.73 1.00 14.00
N GLU A 310 -6.52 1.49 13.69
CA GLU A 310 -5.27 0.84 14.07
C GLU A 310 -4.66 1.47 15.32
N VAL A 311 -4.14 0.62 16.22
CA VAL A 311 -3.65 1.04 17.55
C VAL A 311 -2.13 1.25 17.63
N TYR A 312 -1.42 1.19 16.50
CA TYR A 312 0.06 1.25 16.45
C TYR A 312 0.64 2.54 17.01
N ASN A 313 -0.10 3.65 16.92
CA ASN A 313 0.31 4.94 17.47
C ASN A 313 0.06 5.08 18.98
N ASP A 314 -0.60 4.12 19.65
CA ASP A 314 -0.79 4.16 21.10
C ASP A 314 0.36 3.42 21.81
N PRO A 315 1.14 4.06 22.71
CA PRO A 315 2.19 3.40 23.51
C PRO A 315 1.71 2.19 24.33
N LEU A 316 0.40 2.02 24.54
CA LEU A 316 -0.22 0.88 25.23
C LEU A 316 -1.27 0.14 24.37
N GLY A 317 -1.46 0.50 23.09
CA GLY A 317 -2.28 -0.25 22.14
C GLY A 317 -3.80 -0.26 22.38
N TYR A 318 -4.39 0.80 22.92
CA TYR A 318 -5.84 0.91 23.15
C TYR A 318 -6.58 1.84 22.16
N ARG A 319 -5.97 2.95 21.68
CA ARG A 319 -6.66 3.97 20.85
C ARG A 319 -6.41 3.76 19.37
N GLY A 320 -7.45 3.91 18.56
CA GLY A 320 -7.35 3.89 17.11
C GLY A 320 -6.94 5.25 16.54
N SER A 321 -5.92 5.26 15.69
CA SER A 321 -5.70 6.32 14.71
C SER A 321 -6.95 6.50 13.83
N TYR A 322 -7.31 7.74 13.50
CA TYR A 322 -8.27 7.99 12.44
C TYR A 322 -7.67 7.58 11.08
N GLU A 323 -8.36 6.68 10.36
CA GLU A 323 -7.95 6.13 9.07
C GLU A 323 -9.13 6.10 8.10
N ASN A 324 -8.87 6.42 6.83
CA ASN A 324 -9.79 6.18 5.74
C ASN A 324 -9.08 5.68 4.48
N ILE A 325 -9.57 4.58 3.91
CA ILE A 325 -9.16 4.05 2.60
C ILE A 325 -10.41 3.70 1.80
N VAL A 326 -10.69 4.43 0.71
CA VAL A 326 -11.79 4.13 -0.22
C VAL A 326 -11.27 3.23 -1.34
N GLN A 327 -11.99 2.14 -1.61
CA GLN A 327 -11.52 1.04 -2.44
C GLN A 327 -12.55 0.71 -3.52
N ILE A 328 -12.09 0.34 -4.71
CA ILE A 328 -12.93 -0.25 -5.76
C ILE A 328 -12.35 -1.60 -6.21
N ASN A 329 -13.20 -2.53 -6.67
CA ASN A 329 -12.71 -3.81 -7.20
C ASN A 329 -11.70 -3.56 -8.35
N ASP A 330 -10.55 -4.25 -8.34
CA ASP A 330 -9.75 -4.36 -9.57
C ASP A 330 -10.51 -5.29 -10.52
N PHE A 331 -11.23 -4.72 -11.50
CA PHE A 331 -12.07 -5.49 -12.43
C PHE A 331 -11.27 -6.47 -13.31
N ASP A 332 -10.03 -6.13 -13.69
CA ASP A 332 -9.14 -7.03 -14.43
C ASP A 332 -8.71 -8.20 -13.53
N MET A 333 -8.34 -7.92 -12.28
CA MET A 333 -7.93 -8.96 -11.35
C MET A 333 -9.10 -9.81 -10.87
N SER A 334 -10.28 -9.23 -10.68
CA SER A 334 -11.51 -9.94 -10.31
C SER A 334 -11.93 -10.94 -11.40
N GLN A 335 -11.79 -10.57 -12.68
CA GLN A 335 -12.02 -11.49 -13.79
C GLN A 335 -11.00 -12.64 -13.81
N LYS A 336 -9.71 -12.32 -13.63
CA LYS A 336 -8.62 -13.33 -13.57
C LYS A 336 -8.79 -14.29 -12.39
N MET A 337 -9.03 -13.76 -11.19
CA MET A 337 -9.29 -14.52 -9.97
C MET A 337 -10.55 -15.38 -10.09
N LYS A 338 -11.62 -14.91 -10.74
CA LYS A 338 -12.79 -15.74 -11.03
C LYS A 338 -12.44 -16.91 -11.96
N VAL A 339 -11.72 -16.67 -13.05
CA VAL A 339 -11.30 -17.74 -13.97
C VAL A 339 -10.41 -18.77 -13.28
N LEU A 340 -9.51 -18.34 -12.37
CA LEU A 340 -8.73 -19.25 -11.52
C LEU A 340 -9.64 -20.06 -10.57
N SER A 341 -10.53 -19.39 -9.84
CA SER A 341 -11.44 -20.02 -8.86
C SER A 341 -12.42 -21.02 -9.50
N ASP A 342 -12.98 -20.69 -10.67
CA ASP A 342 -13.85 -21.58 -11.46
C ASP A 342 -13.10 -22.84 -11.94
N ASN A 343 -11.76 -22.80 -12.00
CA ASN A 343 -10.89 -23.90 -12.39
C ASN A 343 -10.08 -24.48 -11.20
N ALA A 344 -10.38 -24.11 -9.95
CA ALA A 344 -9.54 -24.44 -8.79
C ALA A 344 -9.28 -25.94 -8.62
N GLN A 345 -10.27 -26.80 -8.92
CA GLN A 345 -10.09 -28.26 -8.89
C GLN A 345 -9.11 -28.76 -9.97
N TRP A 346 -9.07 -28.13 -11.16
CA TRP A 346 -8.09 -28.51 -12.19
C TRP A 346 -6.66 -28.29 -11.69
N PHE A 347 -6.41 -27.17 -11.00
CA PHE A 347 -5.10 -26.90 -10.41
C PHE A 347 -4.77 -27.93 -9.33
N GLU A 348 -5.68 -28.23 -8.40
CA GLU A 348 -5.45 -29.25 -7.36
C GLU A 348 -5.18 -30.65 -7.95
N ASP A 349 -5.98 -31.10 -8.91
CA ASP A 349 -5.83 -32.41 -9.57
C ASP A 349 -4.48 -32.53 -10.29
N ASN A 350 -4.12 -31.49 -11.04
CA ASN A 350 -2.89 -31.39 -11.86
C ASN A 350 -1.72 -30.77 -11.07
N SER A 351 -1.74 -30.87 -9.74
CA SER A 351 -0.64 -30.43 -8.88
C SER A 351 0.40 -31.53 -8.67
N PRO A 352 1.68 -31.17 -8.42
CA PRO A 352 2.74 -32.13 -8.14
C PRO A 352 2.65 -32.73 -6.74
N LEU A 353 1.59 -32.43 -5.99
CA LEU A 353 1.33 -32.91 -4.63
C LEU A 353 1.15 -34.44 -4.58
N MET A 354 1.30 -35.02 -3.39
CA MET A 354 0.92 -36.43 -3.17
C MET A 354 -0.61 -36.53 -3.25
N ASP A 355 -1.14 -37.56 -3.91
CA ASP A 355 -2.60 -37.68 -4.10
C ASP A 355 -3.37 -37.86 -2.77
N GLU A 356 -2.67 -38.31 -1.73
CA GLU A 356 -3.13 -38.36 -0.33
C GLU A 356 -3.36 -36.95 0.25
N HIS A 357 -2.56 -35.97 -0.17
CA HIS A 357 -2.60 -34.58 0.28
C HIS A 357 -3.48 -33.69 -0.60
N LYS A 358 -4.04 -34.21 -1.71
CA LYS A 358 -4.95 -33.46 -2.62
C LYS A 358 -6.40 -33.46 -2.11
N LYS A 359 -7.04 -32.28 -2.14
CA LYS A 359 -8.46 -32.08 -1.86
C LYS A 359 -9.32 -32.68 -2.97
N LYS A 360 -10.22 -33.60 -2.58
CA LYS A 360 -11.23 -34.19 -3.48
C LYS A 360 -12.27 -33.18 -4.00
N ASN A 361 -12.44 -32.07 -3.29
CA ASN A 361 -13.25 -30.92 -3.69
C ASN A 361 -12.58 -29.67 -3.12
N VAL A 362 -12.03 -28.80 -3.96
CA VAL A 362 -11.56 -27.47 -3.56
C VAL A 362 -12.76 -26.53 -3.43
N VAL A 363 -12.84 -25.82 -2.31
CA VAL A 363 -13.70 -24.64 -2.17
C VAL A 363 -12.79 -23.43 -2.29
N GLY A 364 -13.04 -22.57 -3.28
CA GLY A 364 -12.19 -21.42 -3.57
C GLY A 364 -12.18 -20.39 -2.43
N VAL A 365 -11.01 -19.80 -2.17
CA VAL A 365 -10.84 -18.71 -1.20
C VAL A 365 -11.25 -17.39 -1.84
N THR A 366 -12.12 -16.62 -1.17
CA THR A 366 -12.57 -15.30 -1.64
C THR A 366 -11.59 -14.21 -1.24
N TYR A 367 -10.46 -14.14 -1.94
CA TYR A 367 -9.54 -13.01 -1.86
C TYR A 367 -9.99 -11.83 -2.74
N LYS A 368 -9.61 -10.60 -2.40
CA LYS A 368 -9.83 -9.41 -3.24
C LYS A 368 -8.56 -8.56 -3.39
N VAL A 369 -8.16 -8.33 -4.65
CA VAL A 369 -7.30 -7.19 -5.02
C VAL A 369 -8.21 -6.00 -5.35
N VAL A 370 -7.89 -4.84 -4.79
CA VAL A 370 -8.66 -3.60 -4.93
C VAL A 370 -7.77 -2.47 -5.43
N ASN A 371 -8.36 -1.49 -6.10
CA ASN A 371 -7.73 -0.22 -6.43
C ASN A 371 -8.20 0.86 -5.44
N VAL A 372 -7.28 1.52 -4.78
CA VAL A 372 -7.53 2.69 -3.95
C VAL A 372 -8.06 3.84 -4.80
N ALA A 373 -9.11 4.51 -4.34
CA ALA A 373 -9.71 5.69 -4.96
C ALA A 373 -9.52 6.99 -4.15
N GLY A 374 -9.06 6.90 -2.90
CA GLY A 374 -8.71 8.05 -2.06
C GLY A 374 -8.44 7.66 -0.60
N GLU A 375 -7.40 8.24 -0.01
CA GLU A 375 -6.93 7.94 1.34
C GLU A 375 -6.93 9.18 2.25
N ALA A 376 -7.10 8.99 3.56
CA ALA A 376 -6.98 10.05 4.57
C ALA A 376 -6.61 9.47 5.94
N GLY A 377 -6.17 10.31 6.87
CA GLY A 377 -5.77 9.87 8.21
C GLY A 377 -4.43 9.16 8.20
N ASP A 378 -4.27 8.12 9.02
CA ASP A 378 -3.00 7.37 9.18
C ASP A 378 -2.53 6.70 7.87
N ALA A 379 -3.45 6.41 6.94
CA ALA A 379 -3.18 5.84 5.62
C ALA A 379 -2.82 6.88 4.52
N SER A 380 -2.58 8.15 4.86
CA SER A 380 -2.13 9.15 3.87
C SER A 380 -1.35 10.31 4.51
N PRO A 381 -0.19 10.73 3.95
CA PRO A 381 0.39 10.29 2.66
C PRO A 381 1.12 8.95 2.67
N SER A 382 1.53 8.43 3.83
CA SER A 382 2.10 7.07 3.93
C SER A 382 0.94 6.08 4.06
N THR A 383 0.89 5.05 3.22
CA THR A 383 -0.22 4.08 3.14
C THR A 383 0.31 2.65 3.27
N PRO A 384 -0.46 1.71 3.84
CA PRO A 384 -0.18 0.28 3.72
C PRO A 384 -0.22 -0.21 2.25
N ILE A 385 0.22 -1.45 2.01
CA ILE A 385 0.04 -2.15 0.72
C ILE A 385 -1.10 -3.18 0.74
N GLY A 386 -1.67 -3.43 1.91
CA GLY A 386 -2.80 -4.34 2.14
C GLY A 386 -3.27 -4.22 3.58
N VAL A 387 -4.55 -4.56 3.83
CA VAL A 387 -5.22 -4.39 5.14
C VAL A 387 -6.14 -5.58 5.42
N ASN A 388 -6.30 -5.95 6.70
CA ASN A 388 -6.96 -7.19 7.09
C ASN A 388 -7.86 -7.00 8.34
N LEU A 389 -9.10 -6.55 8.13
CA LEU A 389 -10.00 -6.06 9.17
C LEU A 389 -11.25 -6.95 9.32
N PRO A 390 -11.94 -6.94 10.48
CA PRO A 390 -11.74 -6.07 11.64
C PRO A 390 -10.70 -6.61 12.63
N ASN A 391 -10.26 -5.76 13.56
CA ASN A 391 -9.28 -6.12 14.60
C ASN A 391 -9.88 -6.92 15.78
N ALA A 392 -11.19 -6.85 15.99
CA ALA A 392 -11.86 -7.56 17.09
C ALA A 392 -11.87 -9.08 16.83
N ASN A 393 -11.00 -9.83 17.51
CA ASN A 393 -10.81 -11.28 17.33
C ASN A 393 -12.11 -12.10 17.43
N TRP A 394 -13.07 -11.68 18.26
CA TRP A 394 -14.35 -12.38 18.36
C TRP A 394 -15.19 -12.24 17.08
N ILE A 395 -15.17 -11.06 16.43
CA ILE A 395 -15.84 -10.82 15.14
C ILE A 395 -15.15 -11.65 14.05
N ARG A 396 -13.81 -11.66 14.03
CA ARG A 396 -13.01 -12.48 13.12
C ARG A 396 -13.36 -13.96 13.19
N ALA A 397 -13.56 -14.49 14.40
CA ALA A 397 -13.96 -15.87 14.62
C ALA A 397 -15.44 -16.16 14.30
N ALA A 398 -16.33 -15.17 14.42
CA ALA A 398 -17.78 -15.34 14.27
C ALA A 398 -18.28 -15.13 12.82
N VAL A 399 -17.68 -14.19 12.07
CA VAL A 399 -18.13 -13.82 10.70
C VAL A 399 -16.98 -13.64 9.70
N GLY A 400 -15.73 -13.92 10.10
CA GLY A 400 -14.54 -13.80 9.24
C GLY A 400 -13.94 -12.39 9.20
N SER A 401 -13.12 -12.13 8.19
CA SER A 401 -12.41 -10.87 8.00
C SER A 401 -12.22 -10.56 6.52
N LYS A 402 -12.24 -9.27 6.16
CA LYS A 402 -11.86 -8.78 4.83
C LYS A 402 -10.35 -8.53 4.81
N SER A 403 -9.62 -9.37 4.08
CA SER A 403 -8.21 -9.16 3.74
C SER A 403 -8.12 -8.71 2.28
N VAL A 404 -7.45 -7.58 2.03
CA VAL A 404 -7.35 -7.00 0.68
C VAL A 404 -5.95 -6.48 0.39
N SER A 405 -5.56 -6.56 -0.88
CA SER A 405 -4.31 -6.01 -1.42
C SER A 405 -4.58 -4.75 -2.26
N LEU A 406 -3.82 -3.69 -2.00
CA LEU A 406 -3.99 -2.36 -2.62
C LEU A 406 -3.20 -2.31 -3.95
N GLY A 407 -3.75 -2.97 -4.97
CA GLY A 407 -3.06 -3.31 -6.21
C GLY A 407 -2.53 -2.12 -7.01
N ASN A 408 -3.20 -0.97 -7.00
CA ASN A 408 -2.71 0.25 -7.65
C ASN A 408 -1.61 0.98 -6.86
N ILE A 409 -1.58 0.84 -5.53
CA ILE A 409 -0.51 1.36 -4.66
C ILE A 409 0.76 0.53 -4.86
N ILE A 410 0.65 -0.81 -4.82
CA ILE A 410 1.77 -1.74 -5.14
C ILE A 410 2.30 -1.47 -6.55
N ASN A 411 1.40 -1.36 -7.53
CA ASN A 411 1.77 -0.99 -8.90
C ASN A 411 2.51 0.36 -8.98
N ALA A 412 2.07 1.37 -8.22
CA ALA A 412 2.72 2.67 -8.19
C ALA A 412 4.09 2.63 -7.50
N TYR A 413 4.30 1.80 -6.46
CA TYR A 413 5.63 1.51 -5.92
C TYR A 413 6.55 0.88 -6.98
N ASN A 414 6.11 -0.19 -7.66
CA ASN A 414 6.91 -0.92 -8.63
C ASN A 414 7.32 -0.02 -9.81
N ASN A 415 6.37 0.76 -10.35
CA ASN A 415 6.63 1.69 -11.46
C ASN A 415 7.30 3.01 -11.05
N ALA A 416 7.36 3.34 -9.76
CA ALA A 416 8.14 4.47 -9.26
C ALA A 416 9.63 4.16 -9.11
N GLY A 417 10.03 2.89 -9.11
CA GLY A 417 11.44 2.49 -9.10
C GLY A 417 12.22 3.15 -10.25
N SER A 418 13.49 3.50 -10.03
CA SER A 418 14.34 3.85 -11.17
C SER A 418 14.58 2.60 -11.99
N SER A 419 14.35 2.67 -13.31
CA SER A 419 14.76 1.59 -14.22
C SER A 419 16.27 1.32 -14.15
N GLY A 420 17.06 2.29 -13.66
CA GLY A 420 18.47 2.10 -13.28
C GLY A 420 18.71 1.05 -12.19
N ARG A 421 17.82 0.90 -11.19
CA ARG A 421 17.97 -0.17 -10.18
C ARG A 421 17.70 -1.54 -10.79
N LEU A 422 16.68 -1.65 -11.66
CA LEU A 422 16.45 -2.88 -12.42
C LEU A 422 17.68 -3.20 -13.29
N LYS A 423 18.11 -2.26 -14.13
CA LYS A 423 19.28 -2.34 -15.04
C LYS A 423 20.62 -2.63 -14.35
N GLU A 424 20.74 -2.37 -13.05
CA GLU A 424 21.92 -2.72 -12.26
C GLU A 424 21.92 -4.19 -11.80
N PHE A 425 20.75 -4.81 -11.59
CA PHE A 425 20.61 -6.14 -10.98
C PHE A 425 20.12 -7.24 -11.94
N VAL A 426 19.57 -6.90 -13.11
CA VAL A 426 19.36 -7.85 -14.22
C VAL A 426 20.68 -8.40 -14.76
N HIS A 427 20.67 -9.63 -15.26
CA HIS A 427 21.80 -10.27 -15.92
C HIS A 427 22.09 -9.66 -17.31
N ASP A 428 21.06 -9.38 -18.12
CA ASP A 428 21.19 -8.88 -19.49
C ASP A 428 19.94 -8.12 -19.98
N ASP A 429 19.96 -7.76 -21.28
CA ASP A 429 18.90 -7.01 -21.95
C ASP A 429 17.65 -7.86 -22.30
N GLU A 430 17.73 -9.20 -22.30
CA GLU A 430 16.54 -10.06 -22.49
C GLU A 430 15.73 -10.11 -21.19
N GLU A 431 16.39 -10.36 -20.05
CA GLU A 431 15.76 -10.32 -18.72
C GLU A 431 15.11 -8.96 -18.44
N LEU A 432 15.85 -7.87 -18.74
CA LEU A 432 15.35 -6.51 -18.64
C LEU A 432 14.07 -6.29 -19.47
N LYS A 433 14.08 -6.75 -20.72
CA LYS A 433 12.95 -6.56 -21.64
C LYS A 433 11.74 -7.38 -21.20
N LEU A 434 11.94 -8.60 -20.73
CA LEU A 434 10.88 -9.44 -20.18
C LEU A 434 10.26 -8.83 -18.92
N GLU A 435 11.05 -8.21 -18.05
CA GLU A 435 10.53 -7.42 -16.93
C GLU A 435 9.73 -6.20 -17.42
N GLU A 436 10.29 -5.38 -18.30
CA GLU A 436 9.65 -4.16 -18.82
C GLU A 436 8.36 -4.45 -19.63
N GLU A 437 8.24 -5.62 -20.29
CA GLU A 437 7.05 -6.03 -21.05
C GLU A 437 6.03 -6.89 -20.25
N HIS A 438 6.47 -7.65 -19.24
CA HIS A 438 5.64 -8.68 -18.59
C HIS A 438 5.67 -8.71 -17.05
N GLY A 439 6.66 -8.12 -16.38
CA GLY A 439 6.84 -8.21 -14.92
C GLY A 439 5.60 -7.81 -14.12
N GLN A 440 4.96 -6.69 -14.49
CA GLN A 440 3.71 -6.23 -13.88
C GLN A 440 2.54 -7.23 -13.99
N LEU A 441 2.48 -8.01 -15.08
CA LEU A 441 1.46 -9.04 -15.28
C LEU A 441 1.83 -10.32 -14.52
N ALA A 442 3.13 -10.66 -14.46
CA ALA A 442 3.67 -11.74 -13.66
C ALA A 442 3.38 -11.54 -12.16
N ASP A 443 3.77 -10.40 -11.57
CA ASP A 443 3.48 -10.03 -10.17
C ASP A 443 1.99 -10.20 -9.82
N LYS A 444 1.13 -9.61 -10.64
CA LYS A 444 -0.33 -9.64 -10.46
C LYS A 444 -0.90 -11.05 -10.51
N LEU A 445 -0.45 -11.87 -11.47
CA LEU A 445 -0.94 -13.24 -11.65
C LEU A 445 -0.30 -14.22 -10.66
N HIS A 446 0.92 -13.96 -10.20
CA HIS A 446 1.57 -14.66 -9.08
C HIS A 446 0.75 -14.49 -7.81
N THR A 447 0.43 -13.25 -7.46
CA THR A 447 -0.43 -12.90 -6.32
C THR A 447 -1.80 -13.59 -6.44
N ALA A 448 -2.42 -13.56 -7.63
CA ALA A 448 -3.72 -14.20 -7.85
C ALA A 448 -3.67 -15.73 -7.71
N LEU A 449 -2.60 -16.38 -8.15
CA LEU A 449 -2.40 -17.82 -7.99
C LEU A 449 -2.07 -18.19 -6.53
N HIS A 450 -1.18 -17.44 -5.86
CA HIS A 450 -0.84 -17.60 -4.45
C HIS A 450 -2.10 -17.57 -3.56
N GLU A 451 -2.93 -16.54 -3.73
CA GLU A 451 -4.07 -16.27 -2.83
C GLU A 451 -5.29 -17.17 -3.15
N VAL A 452 -5.62 -17.38 -4.43
CA VAL A 452 -6.84 -18.12 -4.83
C VAL A 452 -6.60 -19.63 -4.96
N ILE A 453 -5.38 -20.06 -5.30
CA ILE A 453 -5.03 -21.48 -5.52
C ILE A 453 -4.00 -21.96 -4.48
N GLY A 454 -3.00 -21.15 -4.14
CA GLY A 454 -1.95 -21.48 -3.18
C GLY A 454 -2.52 -21.82 -1.81
N HIS A 455 -3.04 -20.86 -1.06
CA HIS A 455 -3.68 -21.13 0.25
C HIS A 455 -4.89 -22.06 0.17
N ALA A 456 -5.59 -22.12 -0.97
CA ALA A 456 -6.73 -23.01 -1.18
C ALA A 456 -6.34 -24.49 -1.40
N SER A 457 -5.12 -24.78 -1.88
CA SER A 457 -4.64 -26.13 -2.21
C SER A 457 -4.19 -26.95 -1.01
N GLY A 458 -4.28 -28.27 -1.12
CA GLY A 458 -3.70 -29.24 -0.20
C GLY A 458 -4.41 -29.41 1.15
N GLN A 459 -4.39 -30.62 1.70
CA GLN A 459 -5.04 -31.02 2.96
C GLN A 459 -4.07 -31.69 3.94
N LEU A 460 -4.33 -31.55 5.25
CA LEU A 460 -3.58 -32.26 6.30
C LEU A 460 -3.96 -33.74 6.35
N ASN A 461 -3.03 -34.60 6.79
CA ASN A 461 -3.32 -36.01 7.03
C ASN A 461 -4.25 -36.19 8.25
N PRO A 462 -5.16 -37.18 8.25
CA PRO A 462 -6.08 -37.41 9.37
C PRO A 462 -5.36 -37.62 10.71
N GLY A 463 -5.61 -36.72 11.67
CA GLY A 463 -5.01 -36.77 13.01
C GLY A 463 -3.74 -35.91 13.18
N VAL A 464 -3.27 -35.24 12.14
CA VAL A 464 -2.24 -34.19 12.24
C VAL A 464 -2.90 -32.89 12.73
N GLY A 465 -2.26 -32.22 13.69
CA GLY A 465 -2.72 -30.93 14.24
C GLY A 465 -2.48 -29.76 13.28
N GLU A 466 -3.03 -28.60 13.60
CA GLU A 466 -2.95 -27.44 12.71
C GLU A 466 -1.51 -26.99 12.47
N THR A 467 -1.26 -26.38 11.30
CA THR A 467 0.11 -26.01 10.85
C THR A 467 0.86 -25.17 11.89
N LYS A 468 0.14 -24.30 12.62
CA LYS A 468 0.66 -23.47 13.72
C LYS A 468 1.08 -24.27 14.96
N GLU A 469 0.44 -25.41 15.22
CA GLU A 469 0.70 -26.27 16.38
C GLU A 469 1.87 -27.22 16.10
N THR A 470 1.90 -27.79 14.89
CA THR A 470 2.93 -28.74 14.45
C THR A 470 4.24 -28.04 14.11
N LEU A 471 4.19 -27.00 13.27
CA LEU A 471 5.38 -26.31 12.74
C LEU A 471 5.78 -25.04 13.50
N LYS A 472 4.94 -24.56 14.43
CA LYS A 472 5.24 -23.50 15.41
C LYS A 472 5.77 -22.22 14.74
N ASN A 473 6.99 -21.79 15.07
CA ASN A 473 7.67 -20.61 14.55
C ASN A 473 7.99 -20.68 13.04
N TYR A 474 7.93 -21.86 12.42
CA TYR A 474 8.14 -22.04 10.98
C TYR A 474 6.84 -22.09 10.16
N ALA A 475 5.67 -22.13 10.82
CA ALA A 475 4.37 -22.32 10.17
C ALA A 475 4.09 -21.26 9.08
N SER A 476 4.26 -19.96 9.40
CA SER A 476 4.00 -18.88 8.44
C SER A 476 4.95 -18.95 7.25
N THR A 477 6.27 -19.01 7.47
CA THR A 477 7.23 -18.99 6.34
C THR A 477 7.13 -20.23 5.45
N LEU A 478 6.69 -21.39 5.98
CA LEU A 478 6.37 -22.53 5.12
C LEU A 478 5.11 -22.29 4.29
N GLU A 479 4.02 -21.84 4.91
CA GLU A 479 2.73 -21.67 4.22
C GLU A 479 2.83 -20.62 3.10
N GLU A 480 3.52 -19.51 3.38
CA GLU A 480 3.85 -18.46 2.41
C GLU A 480 4.64 -19.00 1.22
N GLY A 481 5.75 -19.71 1.47
CA GLY A 481 6.58 -20.25 0.40
C GLY A 481 5.92 -21.39 -0.37
N ARG A 482 5.04 -22.15 0.27
CA ARG A 482 4.20 -23.16 -0.38
C ARG A 482 3.19 -22.50 -1.34
N ALA A 483 2.56 -21.40 -0.93
CA ALA A 483 1.65 -20.63 -1.79
C ALA A 483 2.40 -19.90 -2.92
N ASP A 484 3.57 -19.32 -2.65
CA ASP A 484 4.47 -18.75 -3.68
C ASP A 484 4.89 -19.81 -4.71
N LEU A 485 5.18 -21.05 -4.27
CA LEU A 485 5.52 -22.17 -5.14
C LEU A 485 4.35 -22.65 -6.02
N VAL A 486 3.12 -22.64 -5.51
CA VAL A 486 1.91 -22.87 -6.34
C VAL A 486 1.79 -21.77 -7.39
N GLY A 487 2.04 -20.51 -7.01
CA GLY A 487 2.09 -19.38 -7.93
C GLY A 487 3.13 -19.58 -9.04
N LEU A 488 4.38 -19.85 -8.68
CA LEU A 488 5.48 -20.08 -9.63
C LEU A 488 5.18 -21.24 -10.57
N TYR A 489 4.80 -22.41 -10.03
CA TYR A 489 4.55 -23.62 -10.81
C TYR A 489 3.47 -23.40 -11.89
N TYR A 490 2.41 -22.63 -11.59
CA TYR A 490 1.36 -22.36 -12.58
C TYR A 490 1.58 -21.13 -13.46
N LEU A 491 2.44 -20.18 -13.09
CA LEU A 491 2.85 -19.08 -13.99
C LEU A 491 3.55 -19.61 -15.24
N TYR A 492 4.38 -20.63 -15.06
CA TYR A 492 5.10 -21.28 -16.15
C TYR A 492 4.30 -22.43 -16.79
N ASN A 493 2.98 -22.26 -16.95
CA ASN A 493 2.10 -23.31 -17.42
C ASN A 493 1.20 -22.85 -18.59
N PRO A 494 1.09 -23.63 -19.68
CA PRO A 494 0.23 -23.29 -20.83
C PRO A 494 -1.25 -23.11 -20.47
N LYS A 495 -1.71 -23.67 -19.34
CA LYS A 495 -3.11 -23.53 -18.91
C LYS A 495 -3.54 -22.08 -18.74
N LEU A 496 -2.64 -21.18 -18.34
CA LEU A 496 -2.97 -19.76 -18.21
C LEU A 496 -3.34 -19.13 -19.57
N GLN A 497 -2.71 -19.57 -20.65
CA GLN A 497 -3.05 -19.12 -22.01
C GLN A 497 -4.31 -19.81 -22.54
N GLU A 498 -4.54 -21.10 -22.23
CA GLU A 498 -5.82 -21.78 -22.52
C GLU A 498 -7.02 -21.08 -21.86
N LEU A 499 -6.84 -20.61 -20.62
CA LEU A 499 -7.84 -19.87 -19.85
C LEU A 499 -7.93 -18.38 -20.22
N GLY A 500 -7.11 -17.90 -21.17
CA GLY A 500 -7.12 -16.51 -21.63
C GLY A 500 -6.55 -15.48 -20.64
N LEU A 501 -5.87 -15.91 -19.58
CA LEU A 501 -5.29 -15.06 -18.54
C LEU A 501 -4.04 -14.31 -19.04
N VAL A 502 -3.32 -14.90 -19.99
CA VAL A 502 -2.08 -14.39 -20.61
C VAL A 502 -2.10 -14.64 -22.12
N LYS A 503 -1.36 -13.83 -22.89
CA LYS A 503 -1.20 -14.01 -24.35
C LYS A 503 -0.02 -14.90 -24.73
N ASP A 504 1.04 -14.86 -23.92
CA ASP A 504 2.21 -15.72 -23.97
C ASP A 504 2.51 -16.14 -22.54
N TRP A 505 2.25 -17.40 -22.19
CA TRP A 505 2.53 -17.92 -20.86
C TRP A 505 4.02 -18.11 -20.60
N LYS A 506 4.83 -18.39 -21.64
CA LYS A 506 6.24 -18.71 -21.48
C LYS A 506 7.05 -17.46 -21.21
N ALA A 507 6.72 -16.34 -21.88
CA ALA A 507 7.33 -15.04 -21.63
C ALA A 507 6.93 -14.43 -20.27
N VAL A 508 5.65 -14.54 -19.86
CA VAL A 508 5.20 -14.12 -18.51
C VAL A 508 5.83 -14.99 -17.41
N GLY A 509 5.88 -16.31 -17.62
CA GLY A 509 6.50 -17.24 -16.69
C GLY A 509 8.02 -17.05 -16.55
N LYS A 510 8.73 -16.71 -17.64
CA LYS A 510 10.16 -16.30 -17.57
C LYS A 510 10.33 -15.10 -16.63
N ALA A 511 9.64 -13.99 -16.90
CA ALA A 511 9.74 -12.76 -16.12
C ALA A 511 9.45 -13.00 -14.62
N ALA A 512 8.45 -13.84 -14.30
CA ALA A 512 8.18 -14.27 -12.94
C ALA A 512 9.37 -14.98 -12.28
N TYR A 513 9.99 -15.94 -12.98
CA TYR A 513 11.11 -16.72 -12.47
C TYR A 513 12.36 -15.87 -12.29
N ASP A 514 12.71 -15.05 -13.29
CA ASP A 514 13.85 -14.14 -13.23
C ASP A 514 13.70 -13.17 -12.05
N GLY A 515 12.53 -12.51 -11.95
CA GLY A 515 12.19 -11.61 -10.85
C GLY A 515 12.27 -12.27 -9.48
N TYR A 516 11.76 -13.49 -9.33
CA TYR A 516 11.73 -14.22 -8.06
C TYR A 516 13.11 -14.74 -7.64
N ILE A 517 13.91 -15.29 -8.55
CA ILE A 517 15.29 -15.73 -8.29
C ILE A 517 16.18 -14.52 -7.95
N ARG A 518 16.10 -13.45 -8.74
CA ARG A 518 16.82 -12.18 -8.52
C ARG A 518 16.41 -11.51 -7.21
N ASN A 519 15.14 -11.61 -6.80
CA ASN A 519 14.71 -11.12 -5.50
C ASN A 519 15.24 -11.97 -4.34
N GLY A 520 14.98 -13.28 -4.37
CA GLY A 520 15.32 -14.22 -3.31
C GLY A 520 16.82 -14.30 -3.02
N LEU A 521 17.66 -14.31 -4.06
CA LEU A 521 19.12 -14.48 -3.92
C LEU A 521 19.92 -13.16 -3.83
N MET A 522 19.30 -12.02 -4.14
CA MET A 522 20.01 -10.73 -4.19
C MET A 522 19.18 -9.54 -3.69
N THR A 523 18.18 -9.08 -4.45
CA THR A 523 17.69 -7.70 -4.28
C THR A 523 16.89 -7.48 -3.01
N GLN A 524 16.39 -8.54 -2.35
CA GLN A 524 15.78 -8.41 -1.03
C GLN A 524 16.78 -8.02 0.07
N LEU A 525 18.08 -8.34 -0.10
CA LEU A 525 19.13 -8.03 0.90
C LEU A 525 19.38 -6.53 1.08
N ILE A 526 18.88 -5.69 0.16
CA ILE A 526 18.84 -4.22 0.28
C ILE A 526 18.09 -3.77 1.56
N ARG A 527 17.20 -4.62 2.10
CA ARG A 527 16.36 -4.35 3.27
C ARG A 527 17.03 -4.65 4.63
N LEU A 528 18.22 -5.25 4.63
CA LEU A 528 18.90 -5.75 5.84
C LEU A 528 20.18 -4.95 6.12
N ASN A 529 20.54 -4.74 7.40
CA ASN A 529 21.82 -4.13 7.75
C ASN A 529 22.95 -5.15 7.57
N LEU A 530 24.14 -4.70 7.17
CA LEU A 530 25.27 -5.61 6.96
C LEU A 530 25.65 -6.32 8.28
N GLY A 531 25.61 -7.65 8.27
CA GLY A 531 25.76 -8.52 9.44
C GLY A 531 24.49 -9.26 9.84
N ASP A 532 23.31 -8.74 9.47
CA ASP A 532 22.01 -9.31 9.82
C ASP A 532 21.73 -10.65 9.09
N HIS A 533 20.67 -11.33 9.53
CA HIS A 533 20.09 -12.51 8.88
C HIS A 533 18.62 -12.23 8.54
N VAL A 534 18.01 -13.08 7.72
CA VAL A 534 16.60 -12.89 7.36
C VAL A 534 15.71 -13.29 8.53
N GLU A 535 14.85 -12.38 8.98
CA GLU A 535 13.89 -12.62 10.08
C GLU A 535 12.43 -12.69 9.60
N GLU A 536 12.06 -11.82 8.67
CA GLU A 536 10.71 -11.70 8.12
C GLU A 536 10.30 -12.97 7.32
N ALA A 537 9.07 -13.44 7.51
CA ALA A 537 8.58 -14.72 7.04
C ALA A 537 8.47 -14.83 5.50
N HIS A 538 8.01 -13.78 4.81
CA HIS A 538 7.93 -13.78 3.33
C HIS A 538 9.34 -13.68 2.71
N MET A 539 10.23 -12.84 3.26
CA MET A 539 11.63 -12.77 2.85
C MET A 539 12.37 -14.09 3.06
N ARG A 540 12.15 -14.77 4.20
CA ARG A 540 12.66 -16.13 4.47
C ARG A 540 12.18 -17.12 3.42
N ASN A 541 10.89 -17.07 3.07
CA ASN A 541 10.26 -17.88 2.02
C ASN A 541 11.02 -17.71 0.69
N ARG A 542 11.12 -16.47 0.20
CA ARG A 542 11.74 -16.16 -1.09
C ARG A 542 13.22 -16.53 -1.12
N GLN A 543 13.90 -16.46 0.02
CA GLN A 543 15.26 -16.96 0.13
C GLN A 543 15.30 -18.50 0.08
N TRP A 544 14.51 -19.23 0.87
CA TRP A 544 14.60 -20.70 0.88
C TRP A 544 14.14 -21.35 -0.42
N VAL A 545 13.10 -20.82 -1.08
CA VAL A 545 12.65 -21.29 -2.40
C VAL A 545 13.79 -21.14 -3.43
N SER A 546 14.33 -19.94 -3.59
CA SER A 546 15.35 -19.65 -4.60
C SER A 546 16.70 -20.29 -4.29
N ALA A 547 17.11 -20.36 -3.02
CA ALA A 547 18.37 -20.97 -2.62
C ALA A 547 18.35 -22.49 -2.70
N TRP A 548 17.21 -23.13 -2.38
CA TRP A 548 17.04 -24.57 -2.59
C TRP A 548 17.08 -24.90 -4.08
N ALA A 549 16.35 -24.17 -4.92
CA ALA A 549 16.34 -24.37 -6.37
C ALA A 549 17.73 -24.18 -7.00
N PHE A 550 18.46 -23.13 -6.59
CA PHE A 550 19.85 -22.90 -7.00
C PHE A 550 20.79 -24.04 -6.58
N GLU A 551 20.65 -24.59 -5.36
CA GLU A 551 21.49 -25.71 -4.93
C GLU A 551 21.17 -27.01 -5.69
N LYS A 552 19.89 -27.40 -5.80
CA LYS A 552 19.50 -28.67 -6.45
C LYS A 552 19.73 -28.63 -7.97
N GLY A 553 19.49 -27.49 -8.61
CA GLY A 553 19.74 -27.28 -10.04
C GLY A 553 21.22 -27.18 -10.42
N LYS A 554 22.14 -27.13 -9.45
CA LYS A 554 23.57 -26.91 -9.69
C LYS A 554 24.25 -28.02 -10.50
N ALA A 555 23.80 -29.27 -10.39
CA ALA A 555 24.37 -30.39 -11.16
C ALA A 555 24.07 -30.29 -12.66
N ASP A 556 22.94 -29.67 -13.00
CA ASP A 556 22.43 -29.46 -14.36
C ASP A 556 22.67 -28.03 -14.89
N ASN A 557 23.33 -27.18 -14.10
CA ASN A 557 23.51 -25.73 -14.33
C ASN A 557 22.20 -24.96 -14.60
N VAL A 558 21.11 -25.32 -13.93
CA VAL A 558 19.76 -24.74 -14.15
C VAL A 558 19.73 -23.22 -13.90
N ILE A 559 20.42 -22.78 -12.85
CA ILE A 559 20.64 -21.36 -12.53
C ILE A 559 22.15 -21.16 -12.33
N GLU A 560 22.74 -20.23 -13.07
CA GLU A 560 24.17 -19.90 -13.01
C GLU A 560 24.41 -18.63 -12.17
N LYS A 561 25.36 -18.67 -11.22
CA LYS A 561 25.84 -17.47 -10.49
C LYS A 561 27.01 -16.86 -11.26
N VAL A 562 26.73 -15.87 -12.09
CA VAL A 562 27.73 -15.18 -12.93
C VAL A 562 28.39 -14.04 -12.16
N THR A 563 29.66 -13.76 -12.44
CA THR A 563 30.34 -12.55 -11.97
C THR A 563 30.85 -11.75 -13.17
N ARG A 564 30.40 -10.50 -13.32
CA ARG A 564 30.79 -9.57 -14.39
C ARG A 564 31.27 -8.27 -13.76
N ASP A 565 32.48 -7.82 -14.10
CA ASP A 565 33.09 -6.58 -13.58
C ASP A 565 33.07 -6.43 -12.03
N GLY A 566 33.21 -7.56 -11.33
CA GLY A 566 33.19 -7.63 -9.86
C GLY A 566 31.79 -7.67 -9.23
N LYS A 567 30.73 -7.65 -10.05
CA LYS A 567 29.32 -7.73 -9.63
C LYS A 567 28.75 -9.13 -9.86
N THR A 568 27.98 -9.62 -8.90
CA THR A 568 27.22 -10.88 -8.96
C THR A 568 25.94 -10.73 -9.78
N TYR A 569 25.57 -11.76 -10.53
CA TYR A 569 24.27 -11.91 -11.18
C TYR A 569 23.82 -13.37 -11.08
N PHE A 570 22.51 -13.62 -11.18
CA PHE A 570 21.99 -14.97 -11.37
C PHE A 570 21.28 -15.02 -12.73
N ASN A 571 21.54 -16.07 -13.51
CA ASN A 571 20.99 -16.29 -14.84
C ASN A 571 20.25 -17.63 -14.88
N ILE A 572 19.04 -17.68 -15.42
CA ILE A 572 18.25 -18.91 -15.53
C ILE A 572 18.53 -19.54 -16.90
N ILE A 573 19.31 -20.63 -16.89
CA ILE A 573 19.73 -21.32 -18.12
C ILE A 573 18.65 -22.28 -18.62
N ASP A 574 17.91 -22.91 -17.71
CA ASP A 574 16.93 -23.95 -18.02
C ASP A 574 15.65 -23.75 -17.19
N TYR A 575 14.79 -22.86 -17.67
CA TYR A 575 13.51 -22.53 -17.03
C TYR A 575 12.55 -23.75 -16.96
N ASP A 576 12.63 -24.66 -17.94
CA ASP A 576 11.81 -25.87 -17.98
C ASP A 576 12.24 -26.83 -16.83
N LYS A 577 13.55 -27.00 -16.57
CA LYS A 577 14.04 -27.68 -15.34
C LYS A 577 13.76 -26.91 -14.05
N LEU A 578 13.76 -25.58 -14.08
CA LEU A 578 13.45 -24.79 -12.87
C LEU A 578 11.98 -24.97 -12.44
N HIS A 579 11.05 -25.05 -13.40
CA HIS A 579 9.67 -25.45 -13.15
C HIS A 579 9.59 -26.83 -12.46
N ASP A 580 10.37 -27.81 -12.93
CA ASP A 580 10.40 -29.15 -12.32
C ASP A 580 11.01 -29.14 -10.90
N LEU A 581 11.98 -28.24 -10.61
CA LEU A 581 12.51 -28.04 -9.27
C LEU A 581 11.50 -27.37 -8.33
N PHE A 582 10.77 -26.35 -8.79
CA PHE A 582 9.67 -25.76 -8.02
C PHE A 582 8.56 -26.79 -7.77
N GLY A 583 8.23 -27.64 -8.75
CA GLY A 583 7.27 -28.73 -8.56
C GLY A 583 7.71 -29.76 -7.51
N GLN A 584 9.01 -30.11 -7.47
CA GLN A 584 9.57 -30.98 -6.43
C GLN A 584 9.53 -30.33 -5.04
N LEU A 585 9.89 -29.05 -4.92
CA LEU A 585 9.86 -28.34 -3.65
C LEU A 585 8.42 -28.07 -3.16
N LEU A 586 7.47 -27.84 -4.07
CA LEU A 586 6.04 -27.75 -3.77
C LEU A 586 5.50 -29.07 -3.20
N ARG A 587 5.88 -30.21 -3.80
CA ARG A 587 5.52 -31.54 -3.29
C ARG A 587 6.06 -31.78 -1.87
N GLU A 588 7.32 -31.42 -1.62
CA GLU A 588 7.94 -31.62 -0.30
C GLU A 588 7.40 -30.65 0.75
N THR A 589 7.24 -29.36 0.43
CA THR A 589 6.66 -28.37 1.36
C THR A 589 5.20 -28.69 1.72
N GLN A 590 4.41 -29.23 0.79
CA GLN A 590 3.11 -29.79 1.11
C GLN A 590 3.21 -31.05 1.98
N ARG A 591 4.15 -31.97 1.74
CA ARG A 591 4.37 -33.14 2.61
C ARG A 591 4.63 -32.70 4.05
N ILE A 592 5.60 -31.79 4.22
CA ILE A 592 5.99 -31.20 5.50
C ILE A 592 4.78 -30.60 6.24
N LYS A 593 3.95 -29.81 5.53
CA LYS A 593 2.68 -29.28 6.07
C LYS A 593 1.71 -30.40 6.47
N SER A 594 1.47 -31.35 5.56
CA SER A 594 0.42 -32.37 5.70
C SER A 594 0.71 -33.41 6.77
N GLU A 595 1.99 -33.67 7.05
CA GLU A 595 2.48 -34.62 8.06
C GLU A 595 2.87 -33.95 9.38
N GLY A 596 2.98 -32.61 9.42
CA GLY A 596 3.41 -31.86 10.60
C GLY A 596 4.90 -32.01 10.91
N ASP A 597 5.73 -32.16 9.88
CA ASP A 597 7.16 -32.49 9.99
C ASP A 597 8.01 -31.29 10.44
N TYR A 598 8.03 -31.06 11.74
CA TYR A 598 8.82 -29.99 12.37
C TYR A 598 10.33 -30.08 12.04
N ALA A 599 10.88 -31.29 11.89
CA ALA A 599 12.31 -31.47 11.63
C ALA A 599 12.68 -31.09 10.20
N ALA A 600 11.85 -31.44 9.22
CA ALA A 600 12.07 -31.06 7.82
C ALA A 600 11.83 -29.56 7.59
N VAL A 601 10.84 -28.93 8.23
CA VAL A 601 10.66 -27.46 8.09
C VAL A 601 11.80 -26.68 8.73
N GLU A 602 12.30 -27.11 9.90
CA GLU A 602 13.47 -26.51 10.56
C GLU A 602 14.71 -26.64 9.66
N ALA A 603 14.96 -27.82 9.08
CA ALA A 603 16.06 -28.05 8.16
C ALA A 603 15.96 -27.20 6.87
N LEU A 604 14.76 -27.00 6.33
CA LEU A 604 14.53 -26.17 5.14
C LEU A 604 14.76 -24.68 5.44
N VAL A 605 14.15 -24.15 6.50
CA VAL A 605 14.21 -22.71 6.83
C VAL A 605 15.58 -22.33 7.36
N GLU A 606 16.15 -23.08 8.31
CA GLU A 606 17.49 -22.78 8.85
C GLU A 606 18.60 -23.14 7.85
N GLY A 607 18.36 -24.08 6.92
CA GLY A 607 19.29 -24.42 5.84
C GLY A 607 19.40 -23.31 4.80
N TYR A 608 18.27 -22.84 4.28
CA TYR A 608 18.21 -22.02 3.06
C TYR A 608 17.59 -20.62 3.27
N GLY A 609 16.75 -20.42 4.29
CA GLY A 609 15.90 -19.24 4.44
C GLY A 609 16.44 -18.13 5.35
N VAL A 610 17.26 -18.46 6.35
CA VAL A 610 17.72 -17.51 7.38
C VAL A 610 19.09 -16.90 7.06
N LYS A 611 20.05 -17.73 6.62
CA LYS A 611 21.47 -17.35 6.54
C LYS A 611 21.75 -16.49 5.30
N VAL A 612 22.44 -15.37 5.48
CA VAL A 612 22.80 -14.44 4.40
C VAL A 612 24.30 -14.56 4.06
N ASP A 613 24.64 -14.71 2.78
CA ASP A 613 26.02 -14.55 2.27
C ASP A 613 26.44 -13.08 2.44
N GLN A 614 27.17 -12.79 3.51
CA GLN A 614 27.59 -11.43 3.87
C GLN A 614 28.49 -10.77 2.83
N LYS A 615 29.16 -11.54 1.96
CA LYS A 615 29.92 -10.98 0.83
C LYS A 615 28.97 -10.50 -0.27
N ASN A 616 27.98 -11.32 -0.62
CA ASN A 616 26.92 -10.95 -1.56
C ASN A 616 26.10 -9.76 -1.03
N HIS A 617 25.81 -9.74 0.27
CA HIS A 617 25.08 -8.65 0.93
C HIS A 617 25.86 -7.32 0.89
N ALA A 618 27.15 -7.33 1.24
CA ALA A 618 28.00 -6.15 1.12
C ALA A 618 28.06 -5.62 -0.32
N GLU A 619 28.15 -6.52 -1.31
CA GLU A 619 28.14 -6.18 -2.74
C GLU A 619 26.81 -5.56 -3.18
N VAL A 620 25.67 -6.15 -2.80
CA VAL A 620 24.32 -5.64 -3.08
C VAL A 620 24.09 -4.28 -2.44
N LEU A 621 24.53 -4.07 -1.20
CA LEU A 621 24.45 -2.78 -0.52
C LEU A 621 25.32 -1.73 -1.21
N GLU A 622 26.57 -2.05 -1.57
CA GLU A 622 27.46 -1.15 -2.31
C GLU A 622 26.86 -0.74 -3.66
N ARG A 623 26.38 -1.71 -4.45
CA ARG A 623 25.70 -1.46 -5.73
C ARG A 623 24.44 -0.63 -5.58
N ASN A 624 23.71 -0.76 -4.46
CA ASN A 624 22.53 0.04 -4.19
C ASN A 624 22.83 1.47 -3.73
N LYS A 625 24.04 1.80 -3.24
CA LYS A 625 24.40 3.19 -2.83
C LYS A 625 24.25 4.23 -3.95
N GLN A 626 24.40 3.82 -5.21
CA GLN A 626 24.18 4.71 -6.35
C GLN A 626 22.70 5.13 -6.51
N PHE A 627 21.76 4.39 -5.91
CA PHE A 627 20.33 4.69 -5.93
C PHE A 627 19.93 5.45 -4.68
N THR A 628 20.26 6.74 -4.66
CA THR A 628 19.86 7.73 -3.64
C THR A 628 18.35 8.02 -3.60
N SER A 629 17.51 7.10 -4.09
CA SER A 629 16.06 7.16 -3.88
C SER A 629 15.78 7.11 -2.38
N PRO A 630 15.01 8.06 -1.83
CA PRO A 630 14.73 8.10 -0.39
C PRO A 630 14.10 6.80 0.13
N PRO A 631 14.41 6.39 1.38
CA PRO A 631 13.99 5.10 1.93
C PRO A 631 12.48 5.02 2.15
N TYR A 632 11.83 6.14 2.48
CA TYR A 632 10.38 6.22 2.67
C TYR A 632 9.71 6.77 1.41
N SER A 633 8.51 6.28 1.10
CA SER A 633 7.66 6.89 0.08
C SER A 633 6.21 6.93 0.52
N GLY A 634 5.47 7.90 0.00
CA GLY A 634 4.03 8.01 0.16
C GLY A 634 3.42 8.78 -1.01
N PHE A 635 2.11 8.95 -1.01
CA PHE A 635 1.35 9.31 -2.21
C PHE A 635 0.59 10.63 -2.08
N VAL A 636 0.43 11.31 -3.21
CA VAL A 636 -0.69 12.23 -3.41
C VAL A 636 -1.89 11.46 -3.95
N ASN A 637 -3.07 11.73 -3.40
CA ASN A 637 -4.32 11.17 -3.90
C ASN A 637 -4.65 11.76 -5.29
N PRO A 638 -5.33 11.00 -6.18
CA PRO A 638 -6.11 11.58 -7.26
C PRO A 638 -7.19 12.53 -6.72
N VAL A 639 -7.57 13.54 -7.50
CA VAL A 639 -8.61 14.51 -7.13
C VAL A 639 -9.90 14.18 -7.89
N LEU A 640 -11.00 13.99 -7.14
CA LEU A 640 -12.32 13.64 -7.69
C LEU A 640 -13.17 14.89 -7.90
N VAL A 641 -13.13 15.44 -9.11
CA VAL A 641 -13.81 16.70 -9.48
C VAL A 641 -15.25 16.43 -9.90
N ALA A 642 -16.21 16.72 -9.02
CA ALA A 642 -17.64 16.55 -9.29
C ALA A 642 -18.25 17.74 -10.06
N GLU A 643 -18.77 17.49 -11.25
CA GLU A 643 -19.51 18.46 -12.07
C GLU A 643 -21.02 18.35 -11.77
N LYS A 644 -21.70 19.50 -11.70
CA LYS A 644 -23.11 19.61 -11.29
C LYS A 644 -23.95 20.33 -12.34
N ASN A 645 -25.23 19.96 -12.43
CA ASN A 645 -26.24 20.71 -13.19
C ASN A 645 -26.80 21.90 -12.38
N ASP A 646 -27.69 22.69 -13.00
CA ASP A 646 -28.33 23.86 -12.37
C ASP A 646 -29.19 23.52 -11.13
N ALA A 647 -29.60 22.26 -10.97
CA ALA A 647 -30.29 21.75 -9.78
C ALA A 647 -29.34 21.30 -8.66
N GLY A 648 -28.02 21.39 -8.87
CA GLY A 648 -26.99 20.97 -7.93
C GLY A 648 -26.68 19.47 -7.92
N GLU A 649 -27.33 18.69 -8.79
CA GLU A 649 -27.10 17.26 -8.91
C GLU A 649 -25.78 16.98 -9.63
N ILE A 650 -24.98 16.06 -9.11
CA ILE A 650 -23.74 15.63 -9.76
C ILE A 650 -24.07 14.84 -11.03
N THR A 651 -23.57 15.28 -12.19
CA THR A 651 -23.75 14.64 -13.51
C THR A 651 -22.53 13.84 -13.96
N THR A 652 -21.35 14.26 -13.53
CA THR A 652 -20.04 13.69 -13.93
C THR A 652 -19.10 13.79 -12.74
N ILE A 653 -18.19 12.84 -12.56
CA ILE A 653 -17.05 12.98 -11.64
C ILE A 653 -15.77 12.64 -12.43
N LYS A 654 -14.86 13.60 -12.53
CA LYS A 654 -13.61 13.49 -13.29
C LYS A 654 -12.45 13.23 -12.33
N VAL A 655 -11.65 12.20 -12.62
CA VAL A 655 -10.38 11.97 -11.91
C VAL A 655 -9.31 12.87 -12.52
N THR A 656 -8.71 13.74 -11.72
CA THR A 656 -7.51 14.49 -12.08
C THR A 656 -6.35 14.13 -11.15
N GLN A 657 -5.17 14.64 -11.47
CA GLN A 657 -3.94 14.42 -10.70
C GLN A 657 -3.47 15.77 -10.16
N PRO A 658 -3.06 15.88 -8.89
CA PRO A 658 -2.52 17.11 -8.33
C PRO A 658 -1.14 17.41 -8.93
N GLU A 659 -0.76 18.68 -8.99
CA GLU A 659 0.49 19.10 -9.61
C GLU A 659 1.72 18.69 -8.78
N THR A 660 1.72 19.07 -7.49
CA THR A 660 2.79 18.86 -6.51
C THR A 660 2.25 18.35 -5.18
N PHE A 661 3.13 17.96 -4.27
CA PHE A 661 2.74 17.62 -2.89
C PHE A 661 2.19 18.84 -2.15
N SER A 662 2.89 19.99 -2.27
CA SER A 662 2.48 21.25 -1.63
C SER A 662 1.09 21.71 -2.05
N SER A 663 0.73 21.60 -3.35
CA SER A 663 -0.57 22.12 -3.80
C SER A 663 -1.75 21.30 -3.27
N GLN A 664 -1.62 19.96 -3.20
CA GLN A 664 -2.63 19.12 -2.56
C GLN A 664 -2.72 19.35 -1.04
N MET A 665 -1.58 19.48 -0.34
CA MET A 665 -1.60 19.70 1.12
C MET A 665 -2.21 21.04 1.50
N LEU A 666 -1.97 22.09 0.71
CA LEU A 666 -2.63 23.40 0.87
C LEU A 666 -4.11 23.37 0.48
N GLU A 667 -4.50 22.60 -0.55
CA GLU A 667 -5.91 22.38 -0.86
C GLU A 667 -6.63 21.68 0.31
N TYR A 668 -5.98 20.69 0.93
CA TYR A 668 -6.51 20.02 2.11
C TYR A 668 -6.61 20.92 3.34
N GLY A 669 -5.57 21.72 3.64
CA GLY A 669 -5.61 22.70 4.72
C GLY A 669 -6.69 23.79 4.51
N LYS A 670 -7.04 24.10 3.26
CA LYS A 670 -8.10 25.06 2.91
C LYS A 670 -9.51 24.47 2.95
N ASN A 671 -9.70 23.28 2.39
CA ASN A 671 -11.03 22.74 2.09
C ASN A 671 -11.52 21.69 3.11
N TYR A 672 -10.62 21.08 3.89
CA TYR A 672 -10.94 19.99 4.83
C TYR A 672 -10.26 20.18 6.20
N SER A 673 -10.22 21.43 6.68
CA SER A 673 -9.77 21.77 8.04
C SER A 673 -10.96 22.19 8.88
N PHE A 674 -11.51 21.23 9.63
CA PHE A 674 -12.79 21.36 10.37
C PHE A 674 -12.63 21.36 11.90
N LEU A 675 -11.40 21.22 12.42
CA LEU A 675 -11.11 21.31 13.84
C LEU A 675 -10.58 22.70 14.25
N PRO A 676 -10.81 23.14 15.50
CA PRO A 676 -10.05 24.23 16.09
C PRO A 676 -8.56 23.85 16.25
N GLU A 677 -7.71 24.85 16.45
CA GLU A 677 -6.26 24.67 16.66
C GLU A 677 -5.88 23.98 17.98
N VAL A 678 -6.84 23.85 18.91
CA VAL A 678 -6.75 23.20 20.23
C VAL A 678 -8.11 22.53 20.49
N ASN A 679 -8.11 21.25 20.87
CA ASN A 679 -9.32 20.40 20.93
C ASN A 679 -9.73 19.93 22.33
#